data_AF-A0A8T2HR53-F1
#
_entry.id   AF-A0A8T2HR53-F1
#
_cell.length_a   1.000
_cell.length_b   1.000
_cell.length_c   1.000
_cell.angle_alpha   90.00
_cell.angle_beta   90.00
_cell.angle_gamma   90.00
#
_symmetry.space_group_name_H-M   'P 1'
#
loop_
_entity.id
_entity.type
_entity.pdbx_description
1 polymer ?
#
loop_
_entity_poly.entity_id
_entity_poly.type
_entity_poly.pdbx_seq_one_letter_code
_entity_poly.pdbx_strand_id
1 'polypeptide(L)'
;MAFDSKKPIELEAGWKYMDEGISKLKRILEGDKSEAFTAEHYMMLYTTIYNMCTQKPPHDHSEQLYIRYREAFQTYIADAVLPSLHDHHGEHLLRQLVHRWNNHKIMVRWLSRFFNYLDRYYIQRHNLHSLNDVGLMVFRDSIYAKMKKKAREAVLKQVEAERDGEQVDLGLLRDVLAIFQEVGMGSLECYEVDFEKYLLSETSAYFRCKAAVWIEEDSTPEYLTKAEQCLRAEEGRVDRYLHVDTKPKLLNESQNELLAAHQVRLLEKEHSGCAALLKDDKKDDLARMYRLFGRIPKGLEPMADIFRKHVESEGLKLVSEAAEAVEAKKEQKDKEVSGRPAKGEGASPEHAFIRGVISLHDTYMAYVTDCFGASSLFHKALKEAFETFCNKQVCGSSAAELMASFCDTLLRKGGGERLSDEDLDAVLDKLVRLLAYVSDKDLFAEFYRKRLARRLLMTTSASEDAEKGVLSRLKQQCGQQFTSKMEGMVQDLQLAKEKERSFNEWLERKSIRLPIDLSVTVLTTGFWPSYKSLEINLPSEMLAGVEQFSRFHDDTSKKTRRLTWQLSLGQVTIKANFDKTYELMMSPSQTVVLLAFDETNGPISLEEIQERTKLPEEDLKRSLLSLYAAKYKLLVKSPAGRSVNKGDTFTINEKFSDRARRVRVPLPHLDDRRKVTEDVDKDRKHAIEAAIVRIMKSRKALQHSNLIMEVVQQLQAQFNPDVKLIKRAIEGLIEREYVERDTTNQQMYNAKHFVPHVVDEHNIIVGGYTPVTKQLWAQRYKWDTEPLASALPQSVFLSKPSTKAEVPYPFSKDPVLREYFRNPWGGIRIGLLLEDMDSMAGFTAYQHIDDGDSTTRPPILVTATVEAVHFNPPPLNLTKDTKLSGRVVWTGKSSMDVLIEVRQEERGGSGGLENGVPPNISALFTFVARDPVTGKAHQVNPLALEDGAGKALFAKRQAIADARKALRRAEALAEHKYTAEQVAFATDLLSHAHLKRDLPALANPSAIFMPQTALENTITSQPQNRNIHGRIFGGFLMRRAFELAHSTSYLLAASRPRTVVIDEIQFKRPVDVGDLVRFRSRVLRAWNDSKETARGFVHVQVAASVVKPEAVQSYETNTFNFVFEVQRRRKSGENVVATSGSSSGGGGDDFIEEKSIEEALVPLPEILPTTEEEANELCAFHGPGSEQKRAGWFTATV
;
A
#
# COMPACT_ATOMS: atom_id res chain seq x y z
N MET A 1 84.90 -30.75 -19.33
CA MET A 1 85.96 -30.06 -18.56
C MET A 1 85.49 -29.94 -17.12
N ALA A 2 86.17 -30.55 -16.16
CA ALA A 2 85.85 -30.34 -14.74
C ALA A 2 86.52 -29.03 -14.31
N PHE A 3 85.72 -27.98 -14.07
CA PHE A 3 86.24 -26.72 -13.54
C PHE A 3 86.72 -26.93 -12.10
N ASP A 4 88.00 -26.67 -11.85
CA ASP A 4 88.64 -26.75 -10.55
C ASP A 4 87.97 -25.76 -9.58
N SER A 5 87.47 -26.22 -8.44
CA SER A 5 86.58 -25.48 -7.52
C SER A 5 87.23 -24.28 -6.81
N LYS A 6 88.46 -23.92 -7.21
CA LYS A 6 89.27 -22.84 -6.63
C LYS A 6 89.57 -21.68 -7.58
N LYS A 7 89.22 -21.75 -8.87
CA LYS A 7 89.43 -20.65 -9.84
C LYS A 7 88.10 -20.06 -10.33
N PRO A 8 87.98 -18.71 -10.43
CA PRO A 8 86.78 -18.09 -11.00
C PRO A 8 86.61 -18.48 -12.47
N ILE A 9 85.37 -18.73 -12.90
CA ILE A 9 85.00 -18.98 -14.29
C ILE A 9 84.82 -17.62 -14.98
N GLU A 10 85.69 -17.31 -15.94
CA GLU A 10 85.55 -16.12 -16.79
C GLU A 10 84.31 -16.20 -17.69
N LEU A 11 83.62 -15.07 -17.89
CA LEU A 11 82.36 -14.96 -18.63
C LEU A 11 82.40 -15.67 -20.00
N GLU A 12 83.43 -15.40 -20.81
CA GLU A 12 83.52 -15.93 -22.18
C GLU A 12 83.83 -17.42 -22.22
N ALA A 13 84.59 -17.94 -21.24
CA ALA A 13 84.89 -19.37 -21.14
C ALA A 13 83.65 -20.17 -20.70
N GLY A 14 82.89 -19.65 -19.73
CA GLY A 14 81.63 -20.25 -19.29
C GLY A 14 80.53 -20.13 -20.36
N TRP A 15 80.44 -18.99 -21.04
CA TRP A 15 79.47 -18.77 -22.12
C TRP A 15 79.74 -19.67 -23.32
N LYS A 16 80.99 -19.90 -23.72
CA LYS A 16 81.33 -20.83 -24.81
C LYS A 16 80.76 -22.23 -24.56
N TYR A 17 80.85 -22.72 -23.33
CA TYR A 17 80.27 -24.01 -22.94
C TYR A 17 78.73 -23.99 -22.96
N MET A 18 78.12 -22.90 -22.52
CA MET A 18 76.68 -22.70 -22.63
C MET A 18 76.20 -22.63 -24.08
N ASP A 19 76.95 -21.96 -24.96
CA ASP A 19 76.65 -21.81 -26.38
C ASP A 19 76.73 -23.15 -27.13
N GLU A 20 77.65 -24.05 -26.75
CA GLU A 20 77.66 -25.44 -27.24
C GLU A 20 76.37 -26.19 -26.87
N GLY A 21 75.89 -26.01 -25.63
CA GLY A 21 74.61 -26.56 -25.16
C GLY A 21 73.41 -25.95 -25.89
N ILE A 22 73.38 -24.62 -26.09
CA ILE A 22 72.33 -23.91 -26.83
C ILE A 22 72.35 -24.32 -28.30
N SER A 23 73.51 -24.46 -28.93
CA SER A 23 73.66 -24.90 -30.32
C SER A 23 73.23 -26.36 -30.52
N LYS A 24 73.45 -27.22 -29.52
CA LYS A 24 72.87 -28.58 -29.48
C LYS A 24 71.34 -28.52 -29.43
N LEU A 25 70.77 -27.66 -28.58
CA LEU A 25 69.32 -27.46 -28.54
C LEU A 25 68.75 -26.95 -29.87
N LYS A 26 69.42 -25.99 -30.52
CA LYS A 26 69.03 -25.49 -31.86
C LYS A 26 68.97 -26.62 -32.90
N ARG A 27 69.97 -27.49 -32.94
CA ARG A 27 69.99 -28.66 -33.86
C ARG A 27 68.84 -29.63 -33.61
N ILE A 28 68.52 -29.90 -32.35
CA ILE A 28 67.38 -30.77 -31.97
C ILE A 28 66.05 -30.16 -32.44
N LEU A 29 65.89 -28.84 -32.32
CA LEU A 29 64.69 -28.13 -32.76
C LEU A 29 64.51 -28.13 -34.29
N GLU A 30 65.61 -28.15 -35.04
CA GLU A 30 65.59 -28.29 -36.52
C GLU A 30 65.52 -29.76 -37.00
N GLY A 31 65.34 -30.72 -36.09
CA GLY A 31 65.01 -32.12 -36.44
C GLY A 31 66.15 -33.13 -36.31
N ASP A 32 67.31 -32.76 -35.77
CA ASP A 32 68.40 -33.70 -35.48
C ASP A 32 68.08 -34.55 -34.24
N LYS A 33 67.75 -35.84 -34.45
CA LYS A 33 67.34 -36.79 -33.40
C LYS A 33 68.53 -37.47 -32.70
N SER A 34 69.77 -37.15 -33.08
CA SER A 34 70.93 -37.98 -32.73
C SER A 34 71.39 -37.90 -31.27
N GLU A 35 71.06 -36.85 -30.49
CA GLU A 35 71.40 -36.80 -29.06
C GLU A 35 70.43 -35.98 -28.21
N ALA A 36 69.55 -36.67 -27.47
CA ALA A 36 68.77 -36.04 -26.39
C ALA A 36 69.70 -35.53 -25.27
N PHE A 37 69.27 -34.50 -24.53
CA PHE A 37 69.98 -34.08 -23.33
C PHE A 37 69.93 -35.19 -22.28
N THR A 38 71.11 -35.67 -21.85
CA THR A 38 71.23 -36.58 -20.71
C THR A 38 71.09 -35.78 -19.42
N ALA A 39 70.71 -36.45 -18.32
CA ALA A 39 70.63 -35.82 -17.00
C ALA A 39 71.97 -35.20 -16.59
N GLU A 40 73.08 -35.83 -16.99
CA GLU A 40 74.45 -35.33 -16.78
C GLU A 40 74.71 -34.04 -17.56
N HIS A 41 74.41 -34.00 -18.87
CA HIS A 41 74.57 -32.78 -19.68
C HIS A 41 73.73 -31.62 -19.13
N TYR A 42 72.49 -31.88 -18.74
CA TYR A 42 71.63 -30.88 -18.09
C TYR A 42 72.25 -30.37 -16.78
N MET A 43 72.69 -31.28 -15.90
CA MET A 43 73.27 -30.92 -14.62
C MET A 43 74.53 -30.09 -14.79
N MET A 44 75.37 -30.39 -15.79
CA MET A 44 76.57 -29.62 -16.08
C MET A 44 76.26 -28.21 -16.57
N LEU A 45 75.27 -28.04 -17.46
CA LEU A 45 74.87 -26.72 -17.96
C LEU A 45 74.26 -25.87 -16.83
N TYR A 46 73.35 -26.45 -16.04
CA TYR A 46 72.78 -25.77 -14.87
C TYR A 46 73.85 -25.41 -13.84
N THR A 47 74.76 -26.34 -13.52
CA THR A 47 75.86 -26.12 -12.55
C THR A 47 76.82 -25.04 -13.05
N THR A 48 77.06 -24.95 -14.36
CA THR A 48 77.89 -23.88 -14.95
C THR A 48 77.26 -22.51 -14.71
N ILE A 49 75.96 -22.36 -14.99
CA ILE A 49 75.23 -21.12 -14.68
C ILE A 49 75.22 -20.82 -13.19
N TYR A 50 74.93 -21.81 -12.34
CA TYR A 50 74.96 -21.68 -10.88
C TYR A 50 76.33 -21.16 -10.38
N ASN A 51 77.43 -21.77 -10.84
CA ASN A 51 78.77 -21.39 -10.45
C ASN A 51 79.11 -19.97 -10.92
N MET A 52 78.72 -19.59 -12.14
CA MET A 52 78.96 -18.24 -12.67
C MET A 52 78.18 -17.15 -11.93
N CYS A 53 77.00 -17.48 -11.37
CA CYS A 53 76.16 -16.55 -10.61
C CYS A 53 76.51 -16.48 -9.10
N THR A 54 77.31 -17.41 -8.58
CA THR A 54 77.68 -17.48 -7.14
C THR A 54 79.10 -17.00 -6.83
N GLN A 55 79.82 -16.50 -7.83
CA GLN A 55 81.17 -15.94 -7.66
C GLN A 55 81.11 -14.60 -6.90
N LYS A 56 82.21 -14.23 -6.22
CA LYS A 56 82.29 -12.92 -5.54
C LYS A 56 82.54 -11.79 -6.55
N PRO A 57 82.01 -10.58 -6.30
CA PRO A 57 82.35 -9.40 -7.11
C PRO A 57 83.87 -9.22 -7.21
N PRO A 58 84.44 -8.88 -8.40
CA PRO A 58 83.78 -8.45 -9.64
C PRO A 58 83.37 -9.58 -10.62
N HIS A 59 83.45 -10.86 -10.23
CA HIS A 59 83.21 -12.01 -11.11
C HIS A 59 81.76 -12.56 -11.06
N ASP A 60 80.83 -11.84 -10.43
CA ASP A 60 79.39 -12.15 -10.52
C ASP A 60 78.88 -11.77 -11.91
N HIS A 61 78.51 -12.79 -12.69
CA HIS A 61 78.09 -12.63 -14.09
C HIS A 61 76.58 -12.69 -14.30
N SER A 62 75.79 -12.58 -13.23
CA SER A 62 74.33 -12.77 -13.27
C SER A 62 73.60 -11.82 -14.23
N GLU A 63 74.01 -10.55 -14.29
CA GLU A 63 73.45 -9.53 -15.20
C GLU A 63 73.76 -9.85 -16.67
N GLN A 64 75.01 -10.16 -16.98
CA GLN A 64 75.43 -10.48 -18.34
C GLN A 64 74.76 -11.77 -18.83
N LEU A 65 74.61 -12.78 -17.97
CA LEU A 65 73.93 -14.03 -18.33
C LEU A 65 72.43 -13.82 -18.63
N TYR A 66 71.76 -12.90 -17.94
CA TYR A 66 70.38 -12.52 -18.25
C TYR A 66 70.25 -11.85 -19.63
N ILE A 67 71.20 -10.99 -20.00
CA ILE A 67 71.27 -10.37 -21.34
C ILE A 67 71.54 -11.43 -22.41
N ARG A 68 72.54 -12.29 -22.19
CA ARG A 68 72.92 -13.36 -23.12
C ARG A 68 71.80 -14.39 -23.34
N TYR A 69 70.96 -14.64 -22.32
CA TYR A 69 69.76 -15.46 -22.45
C TYR A 69 68.80 -14.91 -23.52
N ARG A 70 68.57 -13.58 -23.52
CA ARG A 70 67.75 -12.91 -24.54
C ARG A 70 68.39 -12.98 -25.94
N GLU A 71 69.71 -12.72 -26.02
CA GLU A 71 70.47 -12.78 -27.28
C GLU A 71 70.36 -14.15 -27.94
N ALA A 72 70.40 -15.24 -27.16
CA ALA A 72 70.32 -16.60 -27.69
C ALA A 72 69.04 -16.86 -28.51
N PHE A 73 67.90 -16.31 -28.08
CA PHE A 73 66.66 -16.35 -28.86
C PHE A 73 66.72 -15.46 -30.09
N GLN A 74 67.25 -14.24 -29.96
CA GLN A 74 67.35 -13.30 -31.08
C GLN A 74 68.19 -13.87 -32.22
N THR A 75 69.33 -14.49 -31.92
CA THR A 75 70.19 -15.15 -32.90
C THR A 75 69.45 -16.31 -33.59
N TYR A 76 68.79 -17.20 -32.84
CA TYR A 76 68.03 -18.30 -33.44
C TYR A 76 66.91 -17.82 -34.36
N ILE A 77 66.18 -16.78 -33.94
CA ILE A 77 65.09 -16.20 -34.72
C ILE A 77 65.61 -15.56 -36.00
N ALA A 78 66.73 -14.84 -35.94
CA ALA A 78 67.34 -14.21 -37.10
C ALA A 78 67.89 -15.22 -38.11
N ASP A 79 68.58 -16.27 -37.63
CA ASP A 79 69.32 -17.20 -38.49
C ASP A 79 68.42 -18.28 -39.11
N ALA A 80 67.43 -18.79 -38.36
CA ALA A 80 66.65 -19.97 -38.76
C ALA A 80 65.16 -19.68 -38.95
N VAL A 81 64.54 -18.93 -38.03
CA VAL A 81 63.07 -18.81 -37.98
C VAL A 81 62.54 -17.80 -38.99
N LEU A 82 63.07 -16.57 -39.03
CA LEU A 82 62.60 -15.52 -39.95
C LEU A 82 62.78 -15.89 -41.43
N PRO A 83 63.91 -16.44 -41.89
CA PRO A 83 64.06 -16.89 -43.27
C PRO A 83 63.02 -17.93 -43.66
N SER A 84 62.72 -18.88 -42.77
CA SER A 84 61.72 -19.94 -43.03
C SER A 84 60.27 -19.44 -43.14
N LEU A 85 59.98 -18.22 -42.68
CA LEU A 85 58.64 -17.64 -42.68
C LEU A 85 58.42 -16.63 -43.82
N HIS A 86 59.50 -16.15 -44.46
CA HIS A 86 59.43 -15.04 -45.42
C HIS A 86 58.77 -15.44 -46.75
N ASP A 87 59.02 -16.68 -47.21
CA ASP A 87 58.64 -17.16 -48.55
C ASP A 87 57.31 -17.93 -48.58
N HIS A 88 56.59 -18.01 -47.46
CA HIS A 88 55.32 -18.73 -47.36
C HIS A 88 54.12 -17.78 -47.22
N HIS A 89 53.00 -18.16 -47.84
CA HIS A 89 51.73 -17.40 -47.82
C HIS A 89 50.53 -18.32 -47.51
N GLY A 90 49.40 -17.74 -47.12
CA GLY A 90 48.14 -18.47 -46.93
C GLY A 90 48.25 -19.58 -45.88
N GLU A 91 47.66 -20.75 -46.18
CA GLU A 91 47.64 -21.90 -45.27
C GLU A 91 49.05 -22.44 -44.95
N HIS A 92 49.94 -22.49 -45.94
CA HIS A 92 51.32 -22.94 -45.73
C HIS A 92 52.07 -22.05 -44.74
N LEU A 93 51.84 -20.73 -44.79
CA LEU A 93 52.38 -19.80 -43.80
C LEU A 93 51.84 -20.11 -42.39
N LEU A 94 50.54 -20.39 -42.27
CA LEU A 94 49.92 -20.72 -40.99
C LEU A 94 50.52 -21.99 -40.38
N ARG A 95 50.67 -23.06 -41.18
CA ARG A 95 51.29 -24.32 -40.73
C ARG A 95 52.73 -24.11 -40.25
N GLN A 96 53.51 -23.34 -41.01
CA GLN A 96 54.89 -23.02 -40.64
C GLN A 96 54.98 -22.15 -39.39
N LEU A 97 54.09 -21.17 -39.24
CA LEU A 97 54.02 -20.32 -38.05
C LEU A 97 53.72 -21.14 -36.78
N VAL A 98 52.75 -22.07 -36.84
CA VAL A 98 52.43 -22.98 -35.74
C VAL A 98 53.60 -23.90 -35.41
N HIS A 99 54.26 -24.47 -36.43
CA HIS A 99 55.44 -25.30 -36.23
C HIS A 99 56.56 -24.54 -35.51
N ARG A 100 56.88 -23.31 -35.98
CA ARG A 100 57.92 -22.46 -35.37
C ARG A 100 57.55 -21.99 -33.97
N TRP A 101 56.27 -21.71 -33.69
CA TRP A 101 55.80 -21.40 -32.34
C TRP A 101 56.01 -22.56 -31.37
N ASN A 102 55.66 -23.78 -31.77
CA ASN A 102 55.86 -24.97 -30.95
C ASN A 102 57.35 -25.23 -30.66
N ASN A 103 58.22 -25.08 -31.65
CA ASN A 103 59.68 -25.19 -31.45
C ASN A 103 60.19 -24.11 -30.50
N HIS A 104 59.69 -22.88 -30.63
CA HIS A 104 60.04 -21.78 -29.73
C HIS A 104 59.63 -22.07 -28.27
N LYS A 105 58.42 -22.59 -28.03
CA LYS A 105 57.98 -23.02 -26.68
C LYS A 105 58.89 -24.10 -26.08
N ILE A 106 59.37 -25.04 -26.90
CA ILE A 106 60.34 -26.05 -26.45
C ILE A 106 61.67 -25.39 -26.08
N MET A 107 62.16 -24.44 -26.89
CA MET A 107 63.38 -23.69 -26.62
C MET A 107 63.29 -22.90 -25.30
N VAL A 108 62.18 -22.19 -25.08
CA VAL A 108 61.93 -21.45 -23.83
C VAL A 108 61.96 -22.38 -22.62
N ARG A 109 61.28 -23.53 -22.69
CA ARG A 109 61.28 -24.52 -21.60
C ARG A 109 62.68 -25.02 -21.25
N TRP A 110 63.52 -25.32 -22.25
CA TRP A 110 64.87 -25.82 -22.01
C TRP A 110 65.82 -24.73 -21.51
N LEU A 111 65.83 -23.55 -22.12
CA LEU A 111 66.69 -22.46 -21.68
C LEU A 111 66.31 -21.97 -20.28
N SER A 112 65.01 -21.85 -19.96
CA SER A 112 64.59 -21.48 -18.60
C SER A 112 64.99 -22.52 -17.55
N ARG A 113 65.14 -23.80 -17.92
CA ARG A 113 65.70 -24.83 -17.04
C ARG A 113 67.21 -24.68 -16.84
N PHE A 114 67.97 -24.42 -17.91
CA PHE A 114 69.41 -24.21 -17.80
C PHE A 114 69.75 -22.98 -16.96
N PHE A 115 68.98 -21.91 -17.09
CA PHE A 115 69.19 -20.62 -16.40
C PHE A 115 68.36 -20.46 -15.13
N ASN A 116 67.72 -21.53 -14.62
CA ASN A 116 66.74 -21.45 -13.52
C ASN A 116 67.25 -20.75 -12.25
N TYR A 117 68.57 -20.80 -12.00
CA TYR A 117 69.17 -20.07 -10.88
C TYR A 117 68.95 -18.55 -10.96
N LEU A 118 69.02 -17.96 -12.17
CA LEU A 118 68.74 -16.53 -12.37
C LEU A 118 67.30 -16.19 -12.00
N ASP A 119 66.34 -17.01 -12.43
CA ASP A 119 64.91 -16.84 -12.14
C ASP A 119 64.64 -16.86 -10.63
N ARG A 120 65.27 -17.78 -9.91
CA ARG A 120 65.07 -17.98 -8.47
C ARG A 120 65.73 -16.92 -7.59
N TYR A 121 66.84 -16.32 -8.03
CA TYR A 121 67.65 -15.45 -7.16
C TYR A 121 67.93 -14.07 -7.75
N TYR A 122 68.45 -13.98 -8.98
CA TYR A 122 68.84 -12.69 -9.57
C TYR A 122 67.60 -11.87 -9.99
N ILE A 123 66.71 -12.48 -10.77
CA ILE A 123 65.48 -11.84 -11.29
C ILE A 123 64.57 -11.42 -10.13
N GLN A 124 64.40 -12.29 -9.13
CA GLN A 124 63.59 -11.98 -7.94
C GLN A 124 64.15 -10.80 -7.12
N ARG A 125 65.49 -10.68 -7.01
CA ARG A 125 66.13 -9.58 -6.26
C ARG A 125 66.08 -8.24 -6.99
N HIS A 126 66.07 -8.26 -8.33
CA HIS A 126 66.10 -7.05 -9.16
C HIS A 126 64.74 -6.68 -9.78
N ASN A 127 63.68 -7.45 -9.48
CA ASN A 127 62.32 -7.25 -9.98
C ASN A 127 62.23 -7.18 -11.52
N LEU A 128 62.94 -8.09 -12.20
CA LEU A 128 62.97 -8.20 -13.66
C LEU A 128 61.90 -9.20 -14.16
N HIS A 129 61.64 -9.23 -15.47
CA HIS A 129 60.75 -10.23 -16.08
C HIS A 129 61.31 -11.65 -15.92
N SER A 130 60.42 -12.64 -15.74
CA SER A 130 60.85 -14.04 -15.65
C SER A 130 61.48 -14.51 -16.96
N LEU A 131 62.33 -15.53 -16.89
CA LEU A 131 62.95 -16.10 -18.09
C LEU A 131 61.90 -16.56 -19.12
N ASN A 132 60.79 -17.13 -18.65
CA ASN A 132 59.68 -17.53 -19.52
C ASN A 132 59.05 -16.33 -20.23
N ASP A 133 58.78 -15.24 -19.51
CA ASP A 133 58.20 -14.01 -20.09
C ASP A 133 59.15 -13.39 -21.10
N VAL A 134 60.45 -13.30 -20.79
CA VAL A 134 61.47 -12.82 -21.74
C VAL A 134 61.47 -13.67 -23.01
N GLY A 135 61.40 -15.00 -22.89
CA GLY A 135 61.31 -15.91 -24.03
C GLY A 135 60.10 -15.64 -24.91
N LEU A 136 58.92 -15.40 -24.32
CA LEU A 136 57.69 -15.06 -25.04
C LEU A 136 57.75 -13.65 -25.67
N MET A 137 58.30 -12.66 -24.95
CA MET A 137 58.51 -11.30 -25.45
C MET A 137 59.38 -11.27 -26.70
N VAL A 138 60.47 -12.04 -26.75
CA VAL A 138 61.34 -12.06 -27.94
C VAL A 138 60.57 -12.58 -29.17
N PHE A 139 59.73 -13.61 -29.01
CA PHE A 139 58.89 -14.09 -30.12
C PHE A 139 57.84 -13.06 -30.53
N ARG A 140 57.20 -12.41 -29.54
CA ARG A 140 56.20 -11.35 -29.77
C ARG A 140 56.79 -10.23 -30.62
N ASP A 141 57.93 -9.71 -30.20
CA ASP A 141 58.54 -8.51 -30.78
C ASP A 141 59.22 -8.81 -32.13
N SER A 142 59.77 -10.03 -32.29
CA SER A 142 60.58 -10.37 -33.48
C SER A 142 59.81 -11.08 -34.59
N ILE A 143 58.86 -11.95 -34.25
CA ILE A 143 58.11 -12.79 -35.20
C ILE A 143 56.65 -12.34 -35.28
N TYR A 144 55.93 -12.35 -34.16
CA TYR A 144 54.49 -12.04 -34.15
C TYR A 144 54.22 -10.63 -34.69
N ALA A 145 54.97 -9.61 -34.24
CA ALA A 145 54.80 -8.23 -34.71
C ALA A 145 54.94 -8.09 -36.24
N LYS A 146 55.77 -8.91 -36.88
CA LYS A 146 55.99 -8.89 -38.35
C LYS A 146 54.96 -9.73 -39.11
N MET A 147 54.55 -10.87 -38.54
CA MET A 147 53.72 -11.86 -39.24
C MET A 147 52.22 -11.74 -38.93
N LYS A 148 51.82 -11.05 -37.86
CA LYS A 148 50.42 -10.98 -37.39
C LYS A 148 49.43 -10.52 -38.45
N LYS A 149 49.79 -9.54 -39.28
CA LYS A 149 48.92 -9.03 -40.37
C LYS A 149 48.65 -10.12 -41.42
N LYS A 150 49.71 -10.76 -41.92
CA LYS A 150 49.61 -11.84 -42.94
C LYS A 150 48.86 -13.05 -42.38
N ALA A 151 49.13 -13.43 -41.13
CA ALA A 151 48.46 -14.55 -40.47
C ALA A 151 46.96 -14.27 -40.28
N ARG A 152 46.59 -13.08 -39.82
CA ARG A 152 45.20 -12.65 -39.70
C ARG A 152 44.47 -12.69 -41.04
N GLU A 153 45.04 -12.08 -42.08
CA GLU A 153 44.41 -12.05 -43.41
C GLU A 153 44.18 -13.47 -43.97
N ALA A 154 45.12 -14.39 -43.75
CA ALA A 154 44.96 -15.79 -44.12
C ALA A 154 43.86 -16.51 -43.31
N VAL A 155 43.79 -16.27 -42.00
CA VAL A 155 42.74 -16.84 -41.14
C VAL A 155 41.36 -16.31 -41.55
N LEU A 156 41.20 -15.00 -41.75
CA LEU A 156 39.92 -14.40 -42.12
C LEU A 156 39.39 -14.95 -43.46
N LYS A 157 40.28 -15.17 -44.45
CA LYS A 157 39.90 -15.81 -45.71
C LYS A 157 39.42 -17.25 -45.54
N GLN A 158 40.04 -18.01 -44.64
CA GLN A 158 39.57 -19.38 -44.32
C GLN A 158 38.21 -19.35 -43.63
N VAL A 159 37.95 -18.36 -42.76
CA VAL A 159 36.62 -18.18 -42.13
C VAL A 159 35.56 -17.84 -43.19
N GLU A 160 35.87 -16.99 -44.16
CA GLU A 160 34.96 -16.65 -45.26
C GLU A 160 34.68 -17.87 -46.16
N ALA A 161 35.72 -18.62 -46.54
CA ALA A 161 35.57 -19.86 -47.30
C ALA A 161 34.67 -20.89 -46.58
N GLU A 162 34.83 -21.05 -45.26
CA GLU A 162 33.95 -21.92 -44.46
C GLU A 162 32.49 -21.42 -44.46
N ARG A 163 32.25 -20.10 -44.45
CA ARG A 163 30.89 -19.52 -44.51
C ARG A 163 30.19 -19.82 -45.83
N ASP A 164 30.92 -19.87 -46.93
CA ASP A 164 30.40 -20.27 -48.24
C ASP A 164 30.35 -21.80 -48.43
N GLY A 165 30.77 -22.57 -47.41
CA GLY A 165 30.63 -24.03 -47.35
C GLY A 165 31.87 -24.82 -47.80
N GLU A 166 33.02 -24.18 -47.96
CA GLU A 166 34.28 -24.85 -48.30
C GLU A 166 34.87 -25.62 -47.10
N GLN A 167 35.66 -26.67 -47.39
CA GLN A 167 36.34 -27.45 -46.34
C GLN A 167 37.61 -26.75 -45.87
N VAL A 168 37.72 -26.50 -44.57
CA VAL A 168 38.87 -25.84 -43.94
C VAL A 168 39.46 -26.67 -42.81
N ASP A 169 40.78 -26.57 -42.59
CA ASP A 169 41.48 -27.25 -41.49
C ASP A 169 41.21 -26.54 -40.15
N LEU A 170 40.15 -26.98 -39.45
CA LEU A 170 39.73 -26.42 -38.16
C LEU A 170 40.81 -26.55 -37.07
N GLY A 171 41.64 -27.60 -37.12
CA GLY A 171 42.73 -27.81 -36.18
C GLY A 171 43.80 -26.74 -36.34
N LEU A 172 44.17 -26.46 -37.59
CA LEU A 172 45.12 -25.41 -37.92
C LEU A 172 44.61 -24.02 -37.48
N LEU A 173 43.33 -23.70 -37.70
CA LEU A 173 42.75 -22.42 -37.27
C LEU A 173 42.83 -22.25 -35.75
N ARG A 174 42.43 -23.28 -35.00
CA ARG A 174 42.52 -23.29 -33.53
C ARG A 174 43.96 -23.08 -33.06
N ASP A 175 44.91 -23.79 -33.66
CA ASP A 175 46.32 -23.73 -33.26
C ASP A 175 46.97 -22.38 -33.59
N VAL A 176 46.59 -21.74 -34.71
CA VAL A 176 47.03 -20.36 -35.04
C VAL A 176 46.43 -19.35 -34.07
N LEU A 177 45.13 -19.46 -33.78
CA LEU A 177 44.45 -18.54 -32.85
C LEU A 177 44.97 -18.67 -31.42
N ALA A 178 45.41 -19.87 -31.02
CA ALA A 178 46.13 -20.06 -29.77
C ALA A 178 47.41 -19.22 -29.69
N ILE A 179 48.10 -18.95 -30.81
CA ILE A 179 49.27 -18.04 -30.83
C ILE A 179 48.84 -16.62 -30.46
N PHE A 180 47.75 -16.12 -31.03
CA PHE A 180 47.23 -14.77 -30.71
C PHE A 180 46.81 -14.64 -29.24
N GLN A 181 46.39 -15.74 -28.60
CA GLN A 181 46.03 -15.79 -27.18
C GLN A 181 47.25 -15.93 -26.26
N GLU A 182 48.18 -16.84 -26.57
CA GLU A 182 49.33 -17.17 -25.72
C GLU A 182 50.43 -16.09 -25.74
N VAL A 183 50.59 -15.36 -26.84
CA VAL A 183 51.63 -14.32 -27.01
C VAL A 183 51.42 -13.11 -26.09
N GLY A 184 50.20 -12.89 -25.60
CA GLY A 184 49.87 -11.81 -24.68
C GLY A 184 50.30 -12.03 -23.23
N MET A 185 51.06 -13.09 -22.92
CA MET A 185 51.60 -13.39 -21.57
C MET A 185 50.53 -13.34 -20.47
N GLY A 186 49.34 -13.89 -20.74
CA GLY A 186 48.19 -13.88 -19.84
C GLY A 186 47.16 -12.78 -20.10
N SER A 187 47.44 -11.82 -20.97
CA SER A 187 46.46 -10.84 -21.49
C SER A 187 45.90 -11.26 -22.86
N LEU A 188 44.59 -11.06 -23.07
CA LEU A 188 43.92 -11.31 -24.36
C LEU A 188 44.04 -10.13 -25.33
N GLU A 189 44.73 -9.05 -24.97
CA GLU A 189 44.86 -7.84 -25.81
C GLU A 189 45.34 -8.12 -27.23
N CYS A 190 46.30 -9.04 -27.40
CA CYS A 190 46.80 -9.41 -28.72
C CYS A 190 45.71 -10.08 -29.59
N TYR A 191 44.90 -10.96 -29.00
CA TYR A 191 43.77 -11.58 -29.69
C TYR A 191 42.67 -10.56 -30.02
N GLU A 192 42.28 -9.73 -29.05
CA GLU A 192 41.19 -8.75 -29.23
C GLU A 192 41.54 -7.68 -30.27
N VAL A 193 42.72 -7.07 -30.15
CA VAL A 193 43.14 -5.93 -30.98
C VAL A 193 43.62 -6.38 -32.35
N ASP A 194 44.44 -7.43 -32.42
CA ASP A 194 45.06 -7.81 -33.67
C ASP A 194 44.17 -8.72 -34.52
N PHE A 195 43.26 -9.52 -33.94
CA PHE A 195 42.39 -10.46 -34.67
C PHE A 195 40.90 -10.18 -34.52
N GLU A 196 40.34 -10.24 -33.30
CA GLU A 196 38.88 -10.23 -33.05
C GLU A 196 38.21 -8.99 -33.65
N LYS A 197 38.81 -7.81 -33.47
CA LYS A 197 38.31 -6.56 -34.06
C LYS A 197 38.10 -6.65 -35.59
N TYR A 198 39.03 -7.30 -36.29
CA TYR A 198 38.94 -7.45 -37.75
C TYR A 198 37.95 -8.56 -38.14
N LEU A 199 37.88 -9.65 -37.37
CA LEU A 199 36.87 -10.68 -37.56
C LEU A 199 35.46 -10.10 -37.49
N LEU A 200 35.18 -9.27 -36.47
CA LEU A 200 33.88 -8.61 -36.32
C LEU A 200 33.58 -7.67 -37.49
N SER A 201 34.56 -6.87 -37.93
CA SER A 201 34.42 -5.97 -39.08
C SER A 201 34.12 -6.71 -40.39
N GLU A 202 34.85 -7.77 -40.70
CA GLU A 202 34.62 -8.58 -41.91
C GLU A 202 33.29 -9.34 -41.84
N THR A 203 32.89 -9.79 -40.64
CA THR A 203 31.59 -10.44 -40.42
C THR A 203 30.43 -9.48 -40.70
N SER A 204 30.53 -8.24 -40.22
CA SER A 204 29.54 -7.20 -40.50
C SER A 204 29.43 -6.93 -42.01
N ALA A 205 30.57 -6.77 -42.70
CA ALA A 205 30.60 -6.55 -44.15
C ALA A 205 29.98 -7.72 -44.94
N TYR A 206 30.31 -8.96 -44.57
CA TYR A 206 29.78 -10.17 -45.19
C TYR A 206 28.25 -10.26 -45.06
N PHE A 207 27.73 -10.15 -43.83
CA PHE A 207 26.28 -10.25 -43.61
C PHE A 207 25.49 -9.08 -44.18
N ARG A 208 26.07 -7.87 -44.20
CA ARG A 208 25.46 -6.72 -44.87
C ARG A 208 25.21 -6.99 -46.36
N CYS A 209 26.20 -7.57 -47.04
CA CYS A 209 26.07 -7.90 -48.47
C CYS A 209 25.04 -9.01 -48.70
N LYS A 210 25.07 -10.09 -47.91
CA LYS A 210 24.10 -11.20 -48.05
C LYS A 210 22.66 -10.74 -47.74
N ALA A 211 22.47 -9.96 -46.66
CA ALA A 211 21.16 -9.43 -46.28
C ALA A 211 20.56 -8.52 -47.35
N ALA A 212 21.37 -7.66 -47.97
CA ALA A 212 20.94 -6.77 -49.05
C ALA A 212 20.43 -7.52 -50.29
N VAL A 213 20.97 -8.71 -50.58
CA VAL A 213 20.48 -9.56 -51.68
C VAL A 213 19.19 -10.26 -51.27
N TRP A 214 19.19 -10.94 -50.11
CA TRP A 214 18.05 -11.73 -49.66
C TRP A 214 16.78 -10.90 -49.43
N ILE A 215 16.91 -9.63 -49.04
CA ILE A 215 15.75 -8.79 -48.77
C ILE A 215 14.95 -8.43 -50.03
N GLU A 216 15.62 -8.36 -51.18
CA GLU A 216 14.96 -8.10 -52.47
C GLU A 216 14.40 -9.40 -53.06
N GLU A 217 15.16 -10.49 -53.01
CA GLU A 217 14.83 -11.75 -53.69
C GLU A 217 13.87 -12.67 -52.92
N ASP A 218 13.99 -12.75 -51.59
CA ASP A 218 13.26 -13.73 -50.78
C ASP A 218 11.99 -13.16 -50.14
N SER A 219 11.03 -14.02 -49.81
CA SER A 219 9.94 -13.67 -48.89
C SER A 219 10.45 -13.51 -47.45
N THR A 220 9.72 -12.78 -46.59
CA THR A 220 10.11 -12.59 -45.18
C THR A 220 10.33 -13.93 -44.43
N PRO A 221 9.46 -14.95 -44.56
CA PRO A 221 9.69 -16.25 -43.91
C PRO A 221 10.96 -16.98 -44.38
N GLU A 222 11.24 -16.96 -45.68
CA GLU A 222 12.45 -17.56 -46.26
C GLU A 222 13.72 -16.84 -45.78
N TYR A 223 13.70 -15.50 -45.82
CA TYR A 223 14.77 -14.66 -45.29
C TYR A 223 15.08 -15.01 -43.83
N LEU A 224 14.05 -15.05 -42.97
CA LEU A 224 14.21 -15.34 -41.55
C LEU A 224 14.72 -16.77 -41.30
N THR A 225 14.38 -17.72 -42.16
CA THR A 225 14.92 -19.09 -42.10
C THR A 225 16.42 -19.09 -42.41
N LYS A 226 16.86 -18.40 -43.47
CA LYS A 226 18.29 -18.24 -43.80
C LYS A 226 19.05 -17.52 -42.68
N ALA A 227 18.49 -16.43 -42.16
CA ALA A 227 19.09 -15.68 -41.05
C ALA A 227 19.24 -16.54 -39.78
N GLU A 228 18.24 -17.34 -39.41
CA GLU A 228 18.32 -18.26 -38.27
C GLU A 228 19.43 -19.31 -38.46
N GLN A 229 19.58 -19.86 -39.67
CA GLN A 229 20.65 -20.80 -39.99
C GLN A 229 22.03 -20.16 -39.88
N CYS A 230 22.22 -18.95 -40.41
CA CYS A 230 23.47 -18.21 -40.30
C CYS A 230 23.87 -17.94 -38.84
N LEU A 231 22.92 -17.49 -38.01
CA LEU A 231 23.19 -17.23 -36.59
C LEU A 231 23.60 -18.50 -35.84
N ARG A 232 22.97 -19.65 -36.13
CA ARG A 232 23.37 -20.95 -35.56
C ARG A 232 24.75 -21.39 -36.05
N ALA A 233 25.09 -21.12 -37.31
CA ALA A 233 26.39 -21.45 -37.88
C ALA A 233 27.51 -20.62 -37.22
N GLU A 234 27.31 -19.29 -37.02
CA GLU A 234 28.26 -18.44 -36.31
C GLU A 234 28.42 -18.86 -34.83
N GLU A 235 27.33 -19.23 -34.16
CA GLU A 235 27.39 -19.77 -32.80
C GLU A 235 28.25 -21.05 -32.73
N GLY A 236 27.96 -22.01 -33.61
CA GLY A 236 28.73 -23.25 -33.68
C GLY A 236 30.18 -23.07 -34.16
N ARG A 237 30.51 -21.95 -34.81
CA ARG A 237 31.89 -21.60 -35.19
C ARG A 237 32.71 -21.20 -33.97
N VAL A 238 32.11 -20.43 -33.05
CA VAL A 238 32.81 -20.03 -31.83
C VAL A 238 33.15 -21.24 -30.98
N ASP A 239 32.19 -22.15 -30.81
CA ASP A 239 32.37 -23.38 -30.03
C ASP A 239 33.46 -24.32 -30.63
N ARG A 240 33.78 -24.18 -31.92
CA ARG A 240 34.77 -25.03 -32.61
C ARG A 240 36.21 -24.53 -32.48
N TYR A 241 36.48 -23.24 -32.69
CA TYR A 241 37.86 -22.74 -32.77
C TYR A 241 38.11 -21.29 -32.35
N LEU A 242 37.09 -20.49 -32.00
CA LEU A 242 37.29 -19.10 -31.51
C LEU A 242 37.33 -19.06 -29.98
N HIS A 243 37.76 -17.93 -29.43
CA HIS A 243 37.68 -17.70 -27.99
C HIS A 243 36.23 -17.51 -27.53
N VAL A 244 35.89 -18.02 -26.33
CA VAL A 244 34.52 -17.97 -25.79
C VAL A 244 33.98 -16.55 -25.66
N ASP A 245 34.85 -15.58 -25.33
CA ASP A 245 34.47 -14.15 -25.19
C ASP A 245 34.07 -13.50 -26.52
N THR A 246 34.42 -14.11 -27.66
CA THR A 246 34.01 -13.64 -28.98
C THR A 246 32.54 -13.94 -29.27
N LYS A 247 31.96 -14.95 -28.62
CA LYS A 247 30.56 -15.40 -28.84
C LYS A 247 29.54 -14.26 -28.75
N PRO A 248 29.45 -13.49 -27.64
CA PRO A 248 28.47 -12.40 -27.54
C PRO A 248 28.72 -11.29 -28.55
N LYS A 249 29.98 -10.94 -28.82
CA LYS A 249 30.36 -9.85 -29.74
C LYS A 249 30.00 -10.22 -31.19
N LEU A 250 30.34 -11.43 -31.63
CA LEU A 250 30.10 -11.93 -32.99
C LEU A 250 28.61 -12.09 -33.29
N LEU A 251 27.86 -12.67 -32.33
CA LEU A 251 26.42 -12.83 -32.49
C LEU A 251 25.69 -11.48 -32.52
N ASN A 252 26.13 -10.50 -31.72
CA ASN A 252 25.56 -9.15 -31.75
C ASN A 252 25.76 -8.48 -33.12
N GLU A 253 26.98 -8.50 -33.68
CA GLU A 253 27.23 -7.95 -35.03
C GLU A 253 26.40 -8.67 -36.11
N SER A 254 26.34 -10.00 -36.05
CA SER A 254 25.56 -10.80 -37.01
C SER A 254 24.06 -10.51 -36.91
N GLN A 255 23.51 -10.36 -35.70
CA GLN A 255 22.11 -10.00 -35.47
C GLN A 255 21.81 -8.57 -35.93
N ASN A 256 22.74 -7.63 -35.74
CA ASN A 256 22.56 -6.26 -36.16
C ASN A 256 22.42 -6.14 -37.67
N GLU A 257 23.32 -6.75 -38.44
CA GLU A 257 23.29 -6.69 -39.91
C GLU A 257 22.15 -7.55 -40.50
N LEU A 258 21.91 -8.77 -39.98
CA LEU A 258 20.88 -9.66 -40.53
C LEU A 258 19.46 -9.27 -40.13
N LEU A 259 19.25 -8.67 -38.96
CA LEU A 259 17.90 -8.43 -38.44
C LEU A 259 17.64 -6.96 -38.11
N ALA A 260 18.49 -6.32 -37.29
CA ALA A 260 18.18 -4.99 -36.76
C ALA A 260 18.18 -3.90 -37.85
N ALA A 261 19.16 -3.93 -38.76
CA ALA A 261 19.28 -2.98 -39.86
C ALA A 261 18.08 -3.01 -40.84
N HIS A 262 17.38 -4.14 -40.90
CA HIS A 262 16.31 -4.38 -41.87
C HIS A 262 14.93 -4.63 -41.22
N GLN A 263 14.82 -4.43 -39.91
CA GLN A 263 13.64 -4.78 -39.12
C GLN A 263 12.34 -4.22 -39.67
N VAL A 264 12.25 -2.91 -39.86
CA VAL A 264 11.03 -2.24 -40.36
C VAL A 264 10.63 -2.79 -41.72
N ARG A 265 11.62 -2.93 -42.61
CA ARG A 265 11.43 -3.38 -43.98
C ARG A 265 10.92 -4.83 -44.05
N LEU A 266 11.41 -5.72 -43.17
CA LEU A 266 10.97 -7.12 -43.08
C LEU A 266 9.57 -7.25 -42.47
N LEU A 267 9.27 -6.46 -41.43
CA LEU A 267 7.98 -6.48 -40.75
C LEU A 267 6.85 -5.89 -41.60
N GLU A 268 7.14 -4.83 -42.37
CA GLU A 268 6.17 -4.11 -43.19
C GLU A 268 6.18 -4.55 -44.67
N LYS A 269 6.96 -5.57 -45.04
CA LYS A 269 7.04 -6.06 -46.43
C LYS A 269 5.65 -6.41 -46.97
N GLU A 270 5.34 -5.91 -48.16
CA GLU A 270 4.05 -6.19 -48.81
C GLU A 270 3.90 -7.70 -49.04
N HIS A 271 2.72 -8.25 -48.73
CA HIS A 271 2.34 -9.66 -48.90
C HIS A 271 3.10 -10.72 -48.07
N SER A 272 4.26 -10.42 -47.48
CA SER A 272 5.01 -11.38 -46.63
C SER A 272 5.36 -10.88 -45.23
N GLY A 273 5.10 -9.61 -44.92
CA GLY A 273 5.35 -9.00 -43.62
C GLY A 273 4.38 -9.49 -42.54
N CYS A 274 4.56 -8.98 -41.32
CA CYS A 274 3.82 -9.41 -40.13
C CYS A 274 2.29 -9.28 -40.30
N ALA A 275 1.81 -8.21 -40.94
CA ALA A 275 0.38 -8.00 -41.17
C ALA A 275 -0.23 -9.03 -42.14
N ALA A 276 0.51 -9.43 -43.18
CA ALA A 276 0.07 -10.45 -44.12
C ALA A 276 0.04 -11.84 -43.46
N LEU A 277 1.07 -12.16 -42.68
CA LEU A 277 1.15 -13.43 -41.95
C LEU A 277 0.01 -13.60 -40.91
N LEU A 278 -0.41 -12.50 -40.27
CA LEU A 278 -1.58 -12.49 -39.38
C LEU A 278 -2.88 -12.73 -40.14
N LYS A 279 -3.04 -12.11 -41.31
CA LYS A 279 -4.24 -12.26 -42.15
C LYS A 279 -4.38 -13.68 -42.72
N ASP A 280 -3.26 -14.32 -43.07
CA ASP A 280 -3.21 -15.64 -43.70
C ASP A 280 -3.04 -16.81 -42.71
N ASP A 281 -3.14 -16.55 -41.40
CA ASP A 281 -3.00 -17.52 -40.30
C ASP A 281 -1.68 -18.34 -40.31
N LYS A 282 -0.55 -17.68 -40.60
CA LYS A 282 0.79 -18.30 -40.67
C LYS A 282 1.49 -18.34 -39.30
N LYS A 283 0.99 -19.17 -38.38
CA LYS A 283 1.44 -19.26 -36.97
C LYS A 283 2.93 -19.60 -36.81
N ASP A 284 3.45 -20.58 -37.54
CA ASP A 284 4.85 -21.02 -37.41
C ASP A 284 5.85 -19.92 -37.80
N ASP A 285 5.52 -19.18 -38.87
CA ASP A 285 6.35 -18.07 -39.36
C ASP A 285 6.30 -16.87 -38.40
N LEU A 286 5.13 -16.57 -37.83
CA LEU A 286 4.97 -15.56 -36.77
C LEU A 286 5.76 -15.94 -35.51
N ALA A 287 5.76 -17.20 -35.11
CA ALA A 287 6.54 -17.68 -33.96
C ALA A 287 8.06 -17.60 -34.22
N ARG A 288 8.51 -17.87 -35.46
CA ARG A 288 9.91 -17.68 -35.85
C ARG A 288 10.29 -16.20 -35.84
N MET A 289 9.44 -15.35 -36.40
CA MET A 289 9.61 -13.90 -36.40
C MET A 289 9.74 -13.35 -34.98
N TYR A 290 8.87 -13.79 -34.07
CA TYR A 290 8.93 -13.45 -32.64
C TYR A 290 10.26 -13.90 -32.00
N ARG A 291 10.69 -15.15 -32.22
CA ARG A 291 11.94 -15.68 -31.64
C ARG A 291 13.18 -14.91 -32.11
N LEU A 292 13.23 -14.52 -33.38
CA LEU A 292 14.38 -13.83 -33.96
C LEU A 292 14.43 -12.36 -33.53
N PHE A 293 13.34 -11.62 -33.67
CA PHE A 293 13.29 -10.22 -33.24
C PHE A 293 13.33 -10.06 -31.72
N GLY A 294 12.95 -11.08 -30.95
CA GLY A 294 13.12 -11.12 -29.49
C GLY A 294 14.58 -11.11 -29.03
N ARG A 295 15.54 -11.43 -29.91
CA ARG A 295 16.98 -11.33 -29.62
C ARG A 295 17.51 -9.90 -29.70
N ILE A 296 16.78 -9.01 -30.36
CA ILE A 296 17.19 -7.62 -30.59
C ILE A 296 16.60 -6.73 -29.50
N PRO A 297 17.37 -5.80 -28.92
CA PRO A 297 16.84 -4.79 -28.00
C PRO A 297 15.68 -4.03 -28.64
N LYS A 298 14.50 -4.06 -28.02
CA LYS A 298 13.24 -3.45 -28.53
C LYS A 298 12.78 -3.98 -29.90
N GLY A 299 13.27 -5.14 -30.33
CA GLY A 299 12.91 -5.74 -31.62
C GLY A 299 11.44 -6.11 -31.77
N LEU A 300 10.76 -6.36 -30.64
CA LEU A 300 9.36 -6.79 -30.63
C LEU A 300 8.34 -5.63 -30.60
N GLU A 301 8.76 -4.40 -30.29
CA GLU A 301 7.85 -3.25 -30.17
C GLU A 301 7.11 -2.95 -31.49
N PRO A 302 7.77 -2.89 -32.66
CA PRO A 302 7.07 -2.65 -33.93
C PRO A 302 6.14 -3.81 -34.32
N MET A 303 6.54 -5.04 -34.02
CA MET A 303 5.72 -6.24 -34.29
C MET A 303 4.44 -6.23 -33.45
N ALA A 304 4.53 -5.83 -32.18
CA ALA A 304 3.38 -5.68 -31.29
C ALA A 304 2.44 -4.56 -31.74
N ASP A 305 2.97 -3.45 -32.28
CA ASP A 305 2.15 -2.37 -32.86
C ASP A 305 1.38 -2.82 -34.10
N ILE A 306 2.02 -3.57 -35.01
CA ILE A 306 1.35 -4.15 -36.19
C ILE A 306 0.24 -5.11 -35.75
N PHE A 307 0.53 -5.99 -34.78
CA PHE A 307 -0.46 -6.90 -34.20
C PHE A 307 -1.66 -6.13 -33.60
N ARG A 308 -1.40 -5.09 -32.80
CA ARG A 308 -2.44 -4.23 -32.23
C ARG A 308 -3.35 -3.64 -33.31
N LYS A 309 -2.76 -3.01 -34.33
CA LYS A 309 -3.49 -2.38 -35.45
C LYS A 309 -4.33 -3.39 -36.22
N HIS A 310 -3.82 -4.60 -36.43
CA HIS A 310 -4.55 -5.67 -37.11
C HIS A 310 -5.79 -6.10 -36.30
N VAL A 311 -5.63 -6.37 -35.00
CA VAL A 311 -6.75 -6.73 -34.12
C VAL A 311 -7.78 -5.61 -34.02
N GLU A 312 -7.33 -4.35 -33.94
CA GLU A 312 -8.21 -3.18 -33.94
C GLU A 312 -9.04 -3.11 -35.23
N SER A 313 -8.41 -3.31 -36.39
CA SER A 313 -9.11 -3.31 -37.68
C SER A 313 -10.18 -4.41 -37.75
N GLU A 314 -9.90 -5.62 -37.28
CA GLU A 314 -10.88 -6.72 -37.28
C GLU A 314 -12.03 -6.45 -36.29
N GLY A 315 -11.73 -5.90 -35.11
CA GLY A 315 -12.76 -5.52 -34.13
C GLY A 315 -13.67 -4.39 -34.63
N LEU A 316 -13.13 -3.44 -35.40
CA LEU A 316 -13.92 -2.35 -36.00
C LEU A 316 -14.84 -2.83 -37.12
N LYS A 317 -14.48 -3.86 -37.87
CA LYS A 317 -15.37 -4.50 -38.85
C LYS A 317 -16.61 -5.09 -38.17
N LEU A 318 -16.43 -5.77 -37.03
CA LEU A 318 -17.57 -6.30 -36.25
C LEU A 318 -18.50 -5.18 -35.77
N VAL A 319 -17.96 -4.03 -35.38
CA VAL A 319 -18.74 -2.86 -34.97
C VAL A 319 -19.57 -2.30 -36.14
N SER A 320 -18.98 -2.17 -37.33
CA SER A 320 -19.71 -1.71 -38.52
C SER A 320 -20.77 -2.70 -38.98
N GLU A 321 -20.47 -4.00 -39.01
CA GLU A 321 -21.42 -5.05 -39.40
C GLU A 321 -22.64 -5.08 -38.46
N ALA A 322 -22.41 -4.92 -37.15
CA ALA A 322 -23.48 -4.84 -36.17
C ALA A 322 -24.33 -3.57 -36.34
N ALA A 323 -23.72 -2.44 -36.73
CA ALA A 323 -24.43 -1.19 -36.99
C ALA A 323 -25.36 -1.30 -38.21
N GLU A 324 -24.84 -1.85 -39.31
CA GLU A 324 -25.60 -2.06 -40.55
C GLU A 324 -26.76 -3.05 -40.36
N ALA A 325 -26.54 -4.15 -39.64
CA ALA A 325 -27.56 -5.16 -39.38
C ALA A 325 -28.76 -4.64 -38.55
N VAL A 326 -28.56 -3.62 -37.72
CA VAL A 326 -29.63 -2.99 -36.92
C VAL A 326 -30.41 -1.96 -37.72
N GLU A 327 -29.74 -1.15 -38.54
CA GLU A 327 -30.43 -0.18 -39.41
C GLU A 327 -31.30 -0.90 -40.45
N ALA A 328 -30.82 -1.99 -41.04
CA ALA A 328 -31.63 -2.83 -41.94
C ALA A 328 -32.91 -3.38 -41.27
N LYS A 329 -32.88 -3.66 -39.97
CA LYS A 329 -34.06 -4.11 -39.20
C LYS A 329 -35.04 -2.98 -38.86
N LYS A 330 -34.60 -1.72 -38.76
CA LYS A 330 -35.50 -0.57 -38.57
C LYS A 330 -36.31 -0.30 -39.83
N GLU A 331 -35.67 -0.31 -40.99
CA GLU A 331 -36.33 -0.07 -42.29
C GLU A 331 -37.39 -1.13 -42.64
N GLN A 332 -37.20 -2.38 -42.22
CA GLN A 332 -38.21 -3.44 -42.36
C GLN A 332 -39.41 -3.25 -41.42
N LYS A 333 -39.21 -2.65 -40.25
CA LYS A 333 -40.26 -2.46 -39.23
C LYS A 333 -41.25 -1.34 -39.60
N ASP A 334 -40.81 -0.36 -40.37
CA ASP A 334 -41.65 0.74 -40.86
C ASP A 334 -42.54 0.35 -42.07
N LYS A 335 -42.31 -0.82 -42.69
CA LYS A 335 -43.10 -1.32 -43.83
C LYS A 335 -44.18 -2.36 -43.47
N GLU A 336 -44.19 -2.91 -42.25
CA GLU A 336 -45.22 -3.87 -41.80
C GLU A 336 -46.20 -3.27 -40.79
N VAL A 337 -47.23 -2.58 -41.30
CA VAL A 337 -48.45 -2.21 -40.57
C VAL A 337 -49.50 -3.31 -40.77
N SER A 338 -49.26 -4.53 -40.31
CA SER A 338 -50.33 -5.50 -40.05
C SER A 338 -49.88 -6.58 -39.09
N GLY A 339 -50.66 -6.79 -38.04
CA GLY A 339 -50.23 -7.52 -36.85
C GLY A 339 -49.93 -9.00 -37.06
N ARG A 340 -48.75 -9.41 -36.61
CA ARG A 340 -48.47 -10.58 -35.75
C ARG A 340 -47.03 -10.44 -35.26
N PRO A 341 -46.71 -10.63 -33.97
CA PRO A 341 -45.31 -10.75 -33.58
C PRO A 341 -44.81 -12.08 -34.15
N ALA A 342 -43.96 -12.01 -35.17
CA ALA A 342 -43.29 -13.18 -35.70
C ALA A 342 -42.48 -13.84 -34.57
N LYS A 343 -42.84 -15.09 -34.23
CA LYS A 343 -41.94 -16.01 -33.53
C LYS A 343 -40.82 -16.34 -34.53
N GLY A 344 -39.77 -15.54 -34.56
CA GLY A 344 -38.54 -15.81 -35.30
C GLY A 344 -37.43 -16.16 -34.33
N GLU A 345 -37.00 -17.42 -34.36
CA GLU A 345 -35.89 -18.01 -33.57
C GLU A 345 -34.50 -17.56 -34.08
N GLY A 346 -34.35 -16.28 -34.46
CA GLY A 346 -33.08 -15.69 -34.89
C GLY A 346 -32.43 -14.89 -33.76
N ALA A 347 -31.14 -15.11 -33.50
CA ALA A 347 -30.36 -14.31 -32.57
C ALA A 347 -30.47 -12.81 -32.92
N SER A 348 -30.63 -11.96 -31.89
CA SER A 348 -30.64 -10.51 -32.10
C SER A 348 -29.27 -10.07 -32.67
N PRO A 349 -29.21 -9.02 -33.51
CA PRO A 349 -27.94 -8.54 -34.09
C PRO A 349 -26.95 -8.11 -32.99
N GLU A 350 -27.48 -7.64 -31.85
CA GLU A 350 -26.73 -7.35 -30.63
C GLU A 350 -26.03 -8.58 -30.04
N HIS A 351 -26.67 -9.76 -30.08
CA HIS A 351 -26.06 -11.01 -29.60
C HIS A 351 -24.99 -11.53 -30.56
N ALA A 352 -25.22 -11.39 -31.87
CA ALA A 352 -24.24 -11.76 -32.87
C ALA A 352 -22.93 -10.97 -32.70
N PHE A 353 -23.05 -9.66 -32.43
CA PHE A 353 -21.90 -8.81 -32.11
C PHE A 353 -21.10 -9.32 -30.91
N ILE A 354 -21.75 -9.56 -29.76
CA ILE A 354 -21.05 -10.01 -28.55
C ILE A 354 -20.37 -11.38 -28.75
N ARG A 355 -21.00 -12.31 -29.49
CA ARG A 355 -20.34 -13.58 -29.84
C ARG A 355 -19.15 -13.40 -30.79
N GLY A 356 -19.27 -12.49 -31.75
CA GLY A 356 -18.15 -12.11 -32.61
C GLY A 356 -16.95 -11.61 -31.80
N VAL A 357 -17.20 -10.73 -30.81
CA VAL A 357 -16.15 -10.22 -29.90
C VAL A 357 -15.53 -11.33 -29.06
N ILE A 358 -16.31 -12.29 -28.55
CA ILE A 358 -15.80 -13.47 -27.83
C ILE A 358 -14.89 -14.31 -28.74
N SER A 359 -15.35 -14.63 -29.95
CA SER A 359 -14.58 -15.44 -30.91
C SER A 359 -13.28 -14.75 -31.33
N LEU A 360 -13.32 -13.44 -31.53
CA LEU A 360 -12.14 -12.63 -31.86
C LEU A 360 -11.11 -12.68 -30.72
N HIS A 361 -11.59 -12.60 -29.48
CA HIS A 361 -10.73 -12.65 -28.29
C HIS A 361 -10.04 -14.00 -28.16
N ASP A 362 -10.79 -15.10 -28.26
CA ASP A 362 -10.24 -16.45 -28.18
C ASP A 362 -9.15 -16.68 -29.25
N THR A 363 -9.43 -16.23 -30.48
CA THR A 363 -8.50 -16.37 -31.62
C THR A 363 -7.19 -15.65 -31.36
N TYR A 364 -7.23 -14.35 -31.02
CA TYR A 364 -6.01 -13.57 -30.81
C TYR A 364 -5.30 -13.84 -29.49
N MET A 365 -6.02 -14.30 -28.46
CA MET A 365 -5.38 -14.79 -27.24
C MET A 365 -4.55 -16.04 -27.54
N ALA A 366 -5.03 -16.95 -28.40
CA ALA A 366 -4.26 -18.11 -28.83
C ALA A 366 -2.97 -17.70 -29.57
N TYR A 367 -2.98 -16.68 -30.43
CA TYR A 367 -1.73 -16.15 -31.01
C TYR A 367 -0.75 -15.65 -29.94
N VAL A 368 -1.24 -14.91 -28.95
CA VAL A 368 -0.37 -14.39 -27.87
C VAL A 368 0.24 -15.52 -27.06
N THR A 369 -0.52 -16.58 -26.75
CA THR A 369 -0.02 -17.73 -25.99
C THR A 369 0.88 -18.63 -26.83
N ASP A 370 0.42 -19.06 -28.01
CA ASP A 370 1.06 -20.11 -28.80
C ASP A 370 2.21 -19.58 -29.68
N CYS A 371 2.05 -18.39 -30.26
CA CYS A 371 3.04 -17.83 -31.21
C CYS A 371 4.02 -16.86 -30.53
N PHE A 372 3.55 -16.08 -29.54
CA PHE A 372 4.32 -15.01 -28.91
C PHE A 372 4.76 -15.32 -27.47
N GLY A 373 4.74 -16.59 -27.07
CA GLY A 373 5.29 -17.07 -25.80
C GLY A 373 4.69 -16.40 -24.56
N ALA A 374 3.41 -16.02 -24.60
CA ALA A 374 2.72 -15.28 -23.54
C ALA A 374 3.41 -13.96 -23.15
N SER A 375 4.02 -13.28 -24.11
CA SER A 375 4.71 -12.01 -23.90
C SER A 375 3.76 -10.92 -23.36
N SER A 376 4.18 -10.24 -22.29
CA SER A 376 3.43 -9.13 -21.70
C SER A 376 3.21 -7.97 -22.68
N LEU A 377 4.13 -7.77 -23.62
CA LEU A 377 4.02 -6.76 -24.68
C LEU A 377 2.84 -7.04 -25.61
N PHE A 378 2.65 -8.31 -26.02
CA PHE A 378 1.56 -8.70 -26.90
C PHE A 378 0.22 -8.81 -26.16
N HIS A 379 0.23 -9.20 -24.88
CA HIS A 379 -0.95 -9.06 -24.02
C HIS A 379 -1.40 -7.60 -23.89
N LYS A 380 -0.45 -6.67 -23.73
CA LYS A 380 -0.72 -5.23 -23.72
C LYS A 380 -1.29 -4.74 -25.06
N ALA A 381 -0.67 -5.14 -26.18
CA ALA A 381 -1.15 -4.82 -27.52
C ALA A 381 -2.58 -5.32 -27.77
N LEU A 382 -2.87 -6.57 -27.40
CA LEU A 382 -4.21 -7.16 -27.49
C LEU A 382 -5.22 -6.35 -26.65
N LYS A 383 -4.84 -6.01 -25.42
CA LYS A 383 -5.67 -5.23 -24.51
C LYS A 383 -5.98 -3.84 -25.06
N GLU A 384 -4.99 -3.12 -25.55
CA GLU A 384 -5.17 -1.78 -26.15
C GLU A 384 -6.08 -1.83 -27.38
N ALA A 385 -5.95 -2.86 -28.23
CA ALA A 385 -6.82 -3.05 -29.39
C ALA A 385 -8.29 -3.26 -28.97
N PHE A 386 -8.54 -4.16 -28.01
CA PHE A 386 -9.89 -4.42 -27.49
C PHE A 386 -10.49 -3.21 -26.76
N GLU A 387 -9.70 -2.47 -25.98
CA GLU A 387 -10.15 -1.23 -25.33
C GLU A 387 -10.57 -0.16 -26.36
N THR A 388 -10.03 -0.20 -27.58
CA THR A 388 -10.34 0.80 -28.60
C THR A 388 -11.72 0.57 -29.25
N PHE A 389 -12.03 -0.65 -29.69
CA PHE A 389 -13.30 -0.92 -30.37
C PHE A 389 -14.46 -1.28 -29.41
N CYS A 390 -14.18 -1.93 -28.26
CA CYS A 390 -15.22 -2.26 -27.27
C CYS A 390 -15.84 -1.01 -26.63
N ASN A 391 -15.13 0.12 -26.63
CA ASN A 391 -15.62 1.38 -26.05
C ASN A 391 -16.30 2.30 -27.07
N LYS A 392 -16.50 1.85 -28.32
CA LYS A 392 -17.33 2.56 -29.30
C LYS A 392 -18.81 2.23 -29.10
N GLN A 393 -19.68 3.21 -29.39
CA GLN A 393 -21.12 2.99 -29.37
C GLN A 393 -21.56 2.21 -30.61
N VAL A 394 -22.38 1.18 -30.38
CA VAL A 394 -23.03 0.39 -31.44
C VAL A 394 -24.52 0.69 -31.38
N CYS A 395 -25.06 1.34 -32.42
CA CYS A 395 -26.49 1.67 -32.52
C CYS A 395 -27.02 2.53 -31.35
N GLY A 396 -26.19 3.44 -30.85
CA GLY A 396 -26.45 4.28 -29.68
C GLY A 396 -26.20 3.58 -28.33
N SER A 397 -26.02 2.25 -28.32
CA SER A 397 -25.78 1.43 -27.12
C SER A 397 -24.29 1.29 -26.85
N SER A 398 -23.91 1.37 -25.57
CA SER A 398 -22.54 1.06 -25.16
C SER A 398 -22.36 -0.46 -25.13
N ALA A 399 -21.12 -0.94 -25.29
CA ALA A 399 -20.83 -2.36 -25.11
C ALA A 399 -21.21 -2.85 -23.71
N ALA A 400 -21.08 -2.00 -22.69
CA ALA A 400 -21.53 -2.27 -21.32
C ALA A 400 -23.04 -2.61 -21.26
N GLU A 401 -23.89 -1.85 -21.95
CA GLU A 401 -25.33 -2.11 -22.04
C GLU A 401 -25.62 -3.41 -22.80
N LEU A 402 -24.96 -3.62 -23.95
CA LEU A 402 -25.13 -4.81 -24.78
C LEU A 402 -24.71 -6.08 -24.05
N MET A 403 -23.58 -6.06 -23.34
CA MET A 403 -23.12 -7.17 -22.50
C MET A 403 -24.11 -7.46 -21.37
N ALA A 404 -24.64 -6.45 -20.69
CA ALA A 404 -25.65 -6.64 -19.64
C ALA A 404 -26.96 -7.21 -20.19
N SER A 405 -27.37 -6.79 -21.40
CA SER A 405 -28.56 -7.30 -22.10
C SER A 405 -28.39 -8.75 -22.56
N PHE A 406 -27.18 -9.10 -23.04
CA PHE A 406 -26.84 -10.46 -23.42
C PHE A 406 -26.87 -11.40 -22.22
N CYS A 407 -26.22 -11.02 -21.10
CA CYS A 407 -26.30 -11.79 -19.85
C CYS A 407 -27.74 -11.98 -19.36
N ASP A 408 -28.57 -10.94 -19.43
CA ASP A 408 -29.98 -11.01 -19.05
C ASP A 408 -30.80 -11.98 -19.91
N THR A 409 -30.49 -12.07 -21.21
CA THR A 409 -31.19 -13.00 -22.09
C THR A 409 -30.76 -14.46 -21.86
N LEU A 410 -29.47 -14.69 -21.56
CA LEU A 410 -28.95 -16.02 -21.22
C LEU A 410 -29.54 -16.55 -19.91
N LEU A 411 -29.73 -15.69 -18.90
CA LEU A 411 -30.16 -16.08 -17.55
C LEU A 411 -31.68 -16.12 -17.36
N ARG A 412 -32.49 -15.87 -18.40
CA ARG A 412 -33.96 -15.81 -18.31
C ARG A 412 -34.61 -17.15 -18.64
N LYS A 413 -35.65 -17.55 -17.88
CA LYS A 413 -36.52 -18.71 -18.19
C LYS A 413 -37.14 -18.55 -19.57
N GLY A 414 -36.80 -19.48 -20.49
CA GLY A 414 -37.26 -19.42 -21.89
C GLY A 414 -36.54 -18.38 -22.74
N GLY A 415 -35.31 -17.98 -22.36
CA GLY A 415 -34.39 -17.23 -23.21
C GLY A 415 -34.14 -17.93 -24.55
N GLY A 416 -33.76 -17.15 -25.56
CA GLY A 416 -33.75 -17.57 -26.97
C GLY A 416 -32.79 -18.70 -27.32
N GLU A 417 -31.85 -19.06 -26.44
CA GLU A 417 -30.86 -20.10 -26.69
C GLU A 417 -30.78 -21.02 -25.45
N ARG A 418 -31.13 -22.29 -25.61
CA ARG A 418 -30.99 -23.30 -24.56
C ARG A 418 -29.58 -23.87 -24.62
N LEU A 419 -28.65 -23.25 -23.89
CA LEU A 419 -27.31 -23.77 -23.68
C LEU A 419 -27.33 -24.84 -22.58
N SER A 420 -26.37 -25.76 -22.60
CA SER A 420 -26.10 -26.63 -21.44
C SER A 420 -25.57 -25.78 -20.27
N ASP A 421 -25.66 -26.29 -19.04
CA ASP A 421 -25.13 -25.57 -17.88
C ASP A 421 -23.61 -25.32 -18.00
N GLU A 422 -22.87 -26.26 -18.60
CA GLU A 422 -21.42 -26.13 -18.85
C GLU A 422 -21.10 -25.05 -19.90
N ASP A 423 -21.83 -25.05 -21.03
CA ASP A 423 -21.64 -24.06 -22.10
C ASP A 423 -22.06 -22.66 -21.63
N LEU A 424 -23.15 -22.58 -20.87
CA LEU A 424 -23.60 -21.33 -20.25
C LEU A 424 -22.52 -20.77 -19.33
N ASP A 425 -21.91 -21.61 -18.50
CA ASP A 425 -20.86 -21.22 -17.58
C ASP A 425 -19.61 -20.71 -18.31
N ALA A 426 -19.20 -21.41 -19.38
CA ALA A 426 -18.08 -21.02 -20.23
C ALA A 426 -18.32 -19.68 -20.93
N VAL A 427 -19.52 -19.45 -21.47
CA VAL A 427 -19.88 -18.17 -22.11
C VAL A 427 -19.88 -17.04 -21.08
N LEU A 428 -20.43 -17.27 -19.88
CA LEU A 428 -20.44 -16.27 -18.82
C LEU A 428 -19.03 -15.93 -18.32
N ASP A 429 -18.12 -16.89 -18.21
CA ASP A 429 -16.72 -16.63 -17.87
C ASP A 429 -16.04 -15.75 -18.93
N LYS A 430 -16.22 -16.06 -20.22
CA LYS A 430 -15.67 -15.26 -21.32
C LYS A 430 -16.24 -13.83 -21.32
N LEU A 431 -17.53 -13.65 -21.05
CA LEU A 431 -18.14 -12.31 -20.93
C LEU A 431 -17.54 -11.49 -19.81
N VAL A 432 -17.35 -12.11 -18.64
CA VAL A 432 -16.76 -11.42 -17.49
C VAL A 432 -15.29 -11.07 -17.75
N ARG A 433 -14.54 -11.91 -18.48
CA ARG A 433 -13.18 -11.56 -18.96
C ARG A 433 -13.20 -10.38 -19.92
N LEU A 434 -14.16 -10.32 -20.85
CA LEU A 434 -14.30 -9.21 -21.79
C LEU A 434 -14.62 -7.87 -21.11
N LEU A 435 -15.28 -7.90 -19.95
CA LEU A 435 -15.57 -6.70 -19.15
C LEU A 435 -14.27 -5.97 -18.75
N ALA A 436 -13.12 -6.66 -18.71
CA ALA A 436 -11.83 -6.02 -18.45
C ALA A 436 -11.41 -4.99 -19.51
N TYR A 437 -11.92 -5.11 -20.75
CA TYR A 437 -11.65 -4.19 -21.87
C TYR A 437 -12.67 -3.05 -21.98
N VAL A 438 -13.75 -3.11 -21.21
CA VAL A 438 -14.79 -2.08 -21.19
C VAL A 438 -14.42 -1.01 -20.16
N SER A 439 -14.47 0.25 -20.57
CA SER A 439 -14.20 1.40 -19.71
C SER A 439 -15.35 1.63 -18.73
N ASP A 440 -16.59 1.66 -19.21
CA ASP A 440 -17.79 2.00 -18.43
C ASP A 440 -18.37 0.80 -17.65
N LYS A 441 -17.60 0.23 -16.72
CA LYS A 441 -18.02 -0.94 -15.93
C LYS A 441 -19.14 -0.60 -14.95
N ASP A 442 -19.17 0.62 -14.45
CA ASP A 442 -20.26 1.15 -13.62
C ASP A 442 -21.61 1.18 -14.36
N LEU A 443 -21.60 1.51 -15.66
CA LEU A 443 -22.78 1.46 -16.51
C LEU A 443 -23.26 0.01 -16.70
N PHE A 444 -22.34 -0.94 -16.92
CA PHE A 444 -22.66 -2.37 -16.93
C PHE A 444 -23.27 -2.79 -15.59
N ALA A 445 -22.67 -2.39 -14.46
CA ALA A 445 -23.13 -2.75 -13.13
C ALA A 445 -24.57 -2.29 -12.89
N GLU A 446 -24.91 -1.06 -13.23
CA GLU A 446 -26.25 -0.51 -13.01
C GLU A 446 -27.30 -1.11 -13.96
N PHE A 447 -26.98 -1.32 -15.24
CA PHE A 447 -27.87 -2.06 -16.15
C PHE A 447 -28.08 -3.50 -15.69
N TYR A 448 -27.01 -4.19 -15.31
CA TYR A 448 -27.09 -5.57 -14.82
C TYR A 448 -27.87 -5.65 -13.51
N ARG A 449 -27.60 -4.76 -12.53
CA ARG A 449 -28.33 -4.67 -11.26
C ARG A 449 -29.82 -4.45 -11.46
N LYS A 450 -30.19 -3.55 -12.37
CA LYS A 450 -31.60 -3.30 -12.70
C LYS A 450 -32.28 -4.49 -13.35
N ARG A 451 -31.58 -5.21 -14.23
CA ARG A 451 -32.09 -6.43 -14.88
C ARG A 451 -32.19 -7.59 -13.89
N LEU A 452 -31.16 -7.81 -13.07
CA LEU A 452 -31.14 -8.76 -11.96
C LEU A 452 -32.32 -8.53 -11.02
N ALA A 453 -32.58 -7.27 -10.60
CA ALA A 453 -33.69 -6.95 -9.71
C ALA A 453 -35.04 -7.40 -10.29
N ARG A 454 -35.25 -7.22 -11.60
CA ARG A 454 -36.46 -7.67 -12.28
C ARG A 454 -36.54 -9.19 -12.35
N ARG A 455 -35.44 -9.87 -12.70
CA ARG A 455 -35.42 -11.34 -12.78
C ARG A 455 -35.72 -11.98 -11.43
N LEU A 456 -35.15 -11.42 -10.37
CA LEU A 456 -35.34 -11.84 -9.00
C LEU A 456 -36.79 -11.61 -8.51
N LEU A 457 -37.32 -10.38 -8.63
CA LEU A 457 -38.67 -10.05 -8.14
C LEU A 457 -39.79 -10.71 -8.97
N MET A 458 -39.57 -10.88 -10.28
CA MET A 458 -40.56 -11.51 -11.16
C MET A 458 -40.40 -13.03 -11.28
N THR A 459 -39.44 -13.63 -10.57
CA THR A 459 -39.10 -15.07 -10.58
C THR A 459 -38.83 -15.64 -11.98
N THR A 460 -38.25 -14.83 -12.86
CA THR A 460 -37.94 -15.20 -14.25
C THR A 460 -36.51 -15.69 -14.46
N SER A 461 -35.67 -15.77 -13.42
CA SER A 461 -34.32 -16.35 -13.50
C SER A 461 -34.38 -17.84 -13.83
N ALA A 462 -33.51 -18.30 -14.74
CA ALA A 462 -33.41 -19.69 -15.16
C ALA A 462 -32.90 -20.61 -14.04
N SER A 463 -31.85 -20.19 -13.33
CA SER A 463 -31.22 -20.91 -12.21
C SER A 463 -30.71 -19.93 -11.16
N GLU A 464 -30.96 -20.20 -9.88
CA GLU A 464 -30.41 -19.38 -8.77
C GLU A 464 -28.89 -19.55 -8.63
N ASP A 465 -28.36 -20.74 -8.94
CA ASP A 465 -26.93 -21.04 -8.85
C ASP A 465 -26.16 -20.36 -9.98
N ALA A 466 -26.74 -20.28 -11.18
CA ALA A 466 -26.16 -19.51 -12.29
C ALA A 466 -26.05 -18.00 -11.95
N GLU A 467 -27.08 -17.43 -11.31
CA GLU A 467 -27.06 -16.01 -10.87
C GLU A 467 -25.96 -15.77 -9.83
N LYS A 468 -25.80 -16.66 -8.84
CA LYS A 468 -24.71 -16.60 -7.86
C LYS A 468 -23.34 -16.79 -8.50
N GLY A 469 -23.22 -17.69 -9.48
CA GLY A 469 -22.00 -17.94 -10.24
C GLY A 469 -21.50 -16.68 -10.96
N VAL A 470 -22.39 -15.95 -11.64
CA VAL A 470 -22.05 -14.68 -12.29
C VAL A 470 -21.57 -13.64 -11.28
N LEU A 471 -22.26 -13.50 -10.14
CA LEU A 471 -21.83 -12.56 -9.10
C LEU A 471 -20.46 -12.92 -8.53
N SER A 472 -20.16 -14.21 -8.34
CA SER A 472 -18.84 -14.68 -7.90
C SER A 472 -17.73 -14.29 -8.88
N ARG A 473 -17.96 -14.48 -10.18
CA ARG A 473 -17.00 -14.10 -11.24
C ARG A 473 -16.79 -12.59 -11.34
N LEU A 474 -17.89 -11.82 -11.28
CA LEU A 474 -17.82 -10.36 -11.25
C LEU A 474 -17.06 -9.87 -10.01
N LYS A 475 -17.21 -10.53 -8.86
CA LYS A 475 -16.47 -10.21 -7.64
C LYS A 475 -14.97 -10.47 -7.79
N GLN A 476 -14.61 -11.58 -8.43
CA GLN A 476 -13.21 -11.93 -8.68
C GLN A 476 -12.52 -10.91 -9.60
N GLN A 477 -13.19 -10.45 -10.66
CA GLN A 477 -12.61 -9.55 -11.65
C GLN A 477 -12.73 -8.06 -11.29
N CYS A 478 -13.84 -7.64 -10.70
CA CYS A 478 -14.14 -6.22 -10.41
C CYS A 478 -14.10 -5.86 -8.91
N GLY A 479 -13.92 -6.85 -8.03
CA GLY A 479 -13.81 -6.67 -6.58
C GLY A 479 -15.16 -6.64 -5.84
N GLN A 480 -15.09 -6.78 -4.51
CA GLN A 480 -16.28 -6.88 -3.64
C GLN A 480 -17.16 -5.62 -3.65
N GLN A 481 -16.59 -4.43 -3.79
CA GLN A 481 -17.38 -3.19 -3.81
C GLN A 481 -18.31 -3.13 -5.03
N PHE A 482 -17.89 -3.71 -6.15
CA PHE A 482 -18.67 -3.77 -7.39
C PHE A 482 -19.92 -4.65 -7.24
N THR A 483 -19.79 -5.80 -6.56
CA THR A 483 -20.88 -6.79 -6.42
C THR A 483 -21.73 -6.62 -5.17
N SER A 484 -21.26 -5.88 -4.16
CA SER A 484 -21.89 -5.73 -2.84
C SER A 484 -23.40 -5.47 -2.89
N LYS A 485 -23.85 -4.51 -3.72
CA LYS A 485 -25.28 -4.20 -3.87
C LYS A 485 -26.08 -5.38 -4.43
N MET A 486 -25.55 -6.09 -5.41
CA MET A 486 -26.22 -7.22 -6.07
C MET A 486 -26.23 -8.47 -5.19
N GLU A 487 -25.14 -8.72 -4.45
CA GLU A 487 -25.08 -9.77 -3.42
C GLU A 487 -26.12 -9.53 -2.32
N GLY A 488 -26.24 -8.27 -1.85
CA GLY A 488 -27.27 -7.86 -0.89
C GLY A 488 -28.70 -8.09 -1.39
N MET A 489 -28.97 -7.90 -2.69
CA MET A 489 -30.28 -8.20 -3.28
C MET A 489 -30.62 -9.70 -3.22
N VAL A 490 -29.65 -10.57 -3.49
CA VAL A 490 -29.84 -12.03 -3.39
C VAL A 490 -30.05 -12.44 -1.92
N GLN A 491 -29.31 -11.83 -0.99
CA GLN A 491 -29.46 -12.09 0.44
C GLN A 491 -30.83 -11.65 0.98
N ASP A 492 -31.33 -10.48 0.56
CA ASP A 492 -32.66 -9.99 0.98
C ASP A 492 -33.77 -10.98 0.62
N LEU A 493 -33.68 -11.65 -0.54
CA LEU A 493 -34.67 -12.64 -0.97
C LEU A 493 -34.56 -13.97 -0.24
N GLN A 494 -33.35 -14.37 0.15
CA GLN A 494 -33.17 -15.54 1.01
C GLN A 494 -33.81 -15.29 2.39
N LEU A 495 -33.61 -14.09 2.94
CA LEU A 495 -34.21 -13.67 4.21
C LEU A 495 -35.72 -13.42 4.11
N ALA A 496 -36.27 -13.17 2.92
CA ALA A 496 -37.70 -12.92 2.73
C ALA A 496 -38.56 -14.13 3.18
N LYS A 497 -38.11 -15.36 2.89
CA LYS A 497 -38.82 -16.59 3.29
C LYS A 497 -38.90 -16.75 4.81
N GLU A 498 -37.84 -16.37 5.51
CA GLU A 498 -37.78 -16.42 6.97
C GLU A 498 -38.71 -15.35 7.58
N LYS A 499 -38.69 -14.12 7.04
CA LYS A 499 -39.57 -13.04 7.48
C LYS A 499 -41.05 -13.35 7.25
N GLU A 500 -41.38 -13.99 6.13
CA GLU A 500 -42.76 -14.43 5.83
C GLU A 500 -43.23 -15.46 6.86
N ARG A 501 -42.38 -16.43 7.22
CA ARG A 501 -42.67 -17.38 8.31
C ARG A 501 -42.89 -16.67 9.64
N SER A 502 -41.99 -15.76 10.02
CA SER A 502 -42.11 -15.00 11.26
C SER A 502 -43.35 -14.11 11.31
N PHE A 503 -43.78 -13.56 10.17
CA PHE A 503 -45.01 -12.77 10.08
C PHE A 503 -46.25 -13.64 10.29
N ASN A 504 -46.31 -14.81 9.64
CA ASN A 504 -47.41 -15.76 9.84
C ASN A 504 -47.50 -16.26 11.29
N GLU A 505 -46.37 -16.60 11.91
CA GLU A 505 -46.34 -16.96 13.34
C GLU A 505 -46.81 -15.80 14.25
N TRP A 506 -46.48 -14.55 13.92
CA TRP A 506 -46.93 -13.39 14.68
C TRP A 506 -48.44 -13.14 14.53
N LEU A 507 -48.99 -13.34 13.32
CA LEU A 507 -50.43 -13.26 13.07
C LEU A 507 -51.19 -14.33 13.88
N GLU A 508 -50.66 -15.57 13.90
CA GLU A 508 -51.21 -16.67 14.71
C GLU A 508 -51.18 -16.35 16.21
N ARG A 509 -50.02 -15.90 16.73
CA ARG A 509 -49.86 -15.52 18.14
C ARG A 509 -50.81 -14.41 18.57
N LYS A 510 -51.07 -13.43 17.71
CA LYS A 510 -52.01 -12.34 17.98
C LYS A 510 -53.45 -12.63 17.56
N SER A 511 -53.72 -13.80 16.97
CA SER A 511 -55.04 -14.20 16.45
C SER A 511 -55.64 -13.19 15.46
N ILE A 512 -54.80 -12.56 14.63
CA ILE A 512 -55.22 -11.57 13.63
C ILE A 512 -55.50 -12.28 12.31
N ARG A 513 -56.68 -12.08 11.73
CA ARG A 513 -57.02 -12.55 10.37
C ARG A 513 -57.01 -11.39 9.39
N LEU A 514 -56.23 -11.52 8.32
CA LEU A 514 -56.18 -10.52 7.24
C LEU A 514 -57.35 -10.71 6.26
N PRO A 515 -57.89 -9.63 5.69
CA PRO A 515 -58.97 -9.71 4.69
C PRO A 515 -58.48 -10.24 3.33
N ILE A 516 -57.16 -10.15 3.08
CA ILE A 516 -56.51 -10.62 1.86
C ILE A 516 -55.28 -11.48 2.21
N ASP A 517 -54.93 -12.39 1.32
CA ASP A 517 -53.66 -13.10 1.36
C ASP A 517 -52.52 -12.13 0.99
N LEU A 518 -51.60 -11.89 1.92
CA LEU A 518 -50.55 -10.88 1.81
C LEU A 518 -49.18 -11.51 2.00
N SER A 519 -48.39 -11.52 0.93
CA SER A 519 -46.96 -11.84 0.98
C SER A 519 -46.14 -10.56 0.80
N VAL A 520 -45.18 -10.32 1.70
CA VAL A 520 -44.36 -9.10 1.72
C VAL A 520 -42.88 -9.45 1.65
N THR A 521 -42.20 -8.89 0.64
CA THR A 521 -40.74 -8.98 0.51
C THR A 521 -40.10 -7.68 0.98
N VAL A 522 -39.33 -7.74 2.07
CA VAL A 522 -38.64 -6.56 2.61
C VAL A 522 -37.28 -6.40 1.94
N LEU A 523 -37.10 -5.28 1.24
CA LEU A 523 -35.90 -4.97 0.45
C LEU A 523 -35.06 -3.90 1.16
N THR A 524 -33.75 -4.07 1.22
CA THR A 524 -32.83 -3.12 1.85
C THR A 524 -32.56 -1.92 0.94
N THR A 525 -32.92 -0.72 1.39
CA THR A 525 -32.64 0.54 0.68
C THR A 525 -31.12 0.71 0.49
N GLY A 526 -30.69 0.93 -0.75
CA GLY A 526 -29.27 1.08 -1.13
C GLY A 526 -28.69 -0.10 -1.92
N PHE A 527 -29.24 -1.31 -1.76
CA PHE A 527 -28.89 -2.47 -2.60
C PHE A 527 -29.72 -2.51 -3.88
N TRP A 528 -31.02 -2.28 -3.75
CA TRP A 528 -31.98 -2.35 -4.84
C TRP A 528 -32.03 -1.05 -5.68
N PRO A 529 -32.42 -1.12 -6.97
CA PRO A 529 -32.62 0.08 -7.79
C PRO A 529 -33.62 1.04 -7.17
N SER A 530 -33.49 2.33 -7.46
CA SER A 530 -34.46 3.32 -7.03
C SER A 530 -35.74 3.20 -7.84
N TYR A 531 -36.86 2.97 -7.17
CA TYR A 531 -38.18 2.85 -7.78
C TYR A 531 -39.01 4.10 -7.47
N LYS A 532 -39.87 4.51 -8.40
CA LYS A 532 -40.74 5.68 -8.22
C LYS A 532 -41.88 5.33 -7.27
N SER A 533 -42.02 6.05 -6.16
CA SER A 533 -43.19 5.88 -5.28
C SER A 533 -44.47 6.18 -6.06
N LEU A 534 -45.47 5.31 -5.93
CA LEU A 534 -46.79 5.52 -6.50
C LEU A 534 -47.72 6.03 -5.40
N GLU A 535 -48.21 7.25 -5.56
CA GLU A 535 -49.30 7.78 -4.74
C GLU A 535 -50.60 7.23 -5.34
N ILE A 536 -51.17 6.22 -4.69
CA ILE A 536 -52.41 5.57 -5.10
C ILE A 536 -53.34 5.39 -3.92
N ASN A 537 -54.63 5.57 -4.17
CA ASN A 537 -55.66 5.26 -3.20
C ASN A 537 -55.88 3.73 -3.18
N LEU A 538 -55.31 3.06 -2.17
CA LEU A 538 -55.46 1.61 -2.02
C LEU A 538 -56.84 1.25 -1.44
N PRO A 539 -57.45 0.13 -1.88
CA PRO A 539 -58.67 -0.39 -1.26
C PRO A 539 -58.49 -0.63 0.24
N SER A 540 -59.58 -0.52 0.99
CA SER A 540 -59.55 -0.61 2.47
C SER A 540 -59.01 -1.95 2.96
N GLU A 541 -59.25 -3.04 2.23
CA GLU A 541 -58.75 -4.38 2.51
C GLU A 541 -57.23 -4.47 2.36
N MET A 542 -56.66 -3.79 1.36
CA MET A 542 -55.20 -3.73 1.15
C MET A 542 -54.51 -2.88 2.21
N LEU A 543 -55.13 -1.75 2.59
CA LEU A 543 -54.63 -0.87 3.65
C LEU A 543 -54.54 -1.60 4.99
N ALA A 544 -55.56 -2.39 5.34
CA ALA A 544 -55.55 -3.20 6.56
C ALA A 544 -54.35 -4.16 6.60
N GLY A 545 -54.03 -4.81 5.47
CA GLY A 545 -52.84 -5.68 5.36
C GLY A 545 -51.52 -4.92 5.56
N VAL A 546 -51.38 -3.77 4.90
CA VAL A 546 -50.21 -2.88 4.99
C VAL A 546 -49.95 -2.41 6.43
N GLU A 547 -51.01 -2.04 7.15
CA GLU A 547 -50.91 -1.60 8.55
C GLU A 547 -50.46 -2.72 9.49
N GLN A 548 -51.02 -3.92 9.35
CA GLN A 548 -50.66 -5.05 10.22
C GLN A 548 -49.20 -5.49 10.01
N PHE A 549 -48.73 -5.52 8.77
CA PHE A 549 -47.32 -5.81 8.51
C PHE A 549 -46.39 -4.73 9.06
N SER A 550 -46.80 -3.46 8.95
CA SER A 550 -46.02 -2.33 9.51
C SER A 550 -45.89 -2.44 11.04
N ARG A 551 -46.97 -2.83 11.73
CA ARG A 551 -46.94 -3.11 13.19
C ARG A 551 -46.03 -4.29 13.53
N PHE A 552 -46.10 -5.39 12.79
CA PHE A 552 -45.21 -6.54 12.97
C PHE A 552 -43.73 -6.15 12.86
N HIS A 553 -43.40 -5.32 11.86
CA HIS A 553 -42.02 -4.87 11.65
C HIS A 553 -41.55 -3.96 12.78
N ASP A 554 -42.38 -3.04 13.26
CA ASP A 554 -42.05 -2.15 14.38
C ASP A 554 -41.83 -2.92 15.69
N ASP A 555 -42.67 -3.91 15.98
CA ASP A 555 -42.54 -4.81 17.13
C ASP A 555 -41.22 -5.58 17.09
N THR A 556 -40.87 -6.13 15.93
CA THR A 556 -39.67 -6.98 15.75
C THR A 556 -38.38 -6.16 15.72
N SER A 557 -38.40 -4.97 15.11
CA SER A 557 -37.21 -4.13 14.91
C SER A 557 -36.94 -3.13 16.06
N LYS A 558 -37.77 -3.13 17.11
CA LYS A 558 -37.70 -2.19 18.24
C LYS A 558 -37.65 -0.71 17.78
N LYS A 559 -38.35 -0.37 16.70
CA LYS A 559 -38.40 0.98 16.08
C LYS A 559 -37.06 1.57 15.64
N THR A 560 -36.04 0.74 15.40
CA THR A 560 -34.72 1.21 14.91
C THR A 560 -34.69 1.43 13.40
N ARG A 561 -35.68 0.91 12.64
CA ARG A 561 -35.73 0.95 11.17
C ARG A 561 -37.13 1.35 10.69
N ARG A 562 -37.21 2.08 9.57
CA ARG A 562 -38.47 2.55 8.95
C ARG A 562 -38.75 1.83 7.63
N LEU A 563 -40.00 1.42 7.41
CA LEU A 563 -40.45 0.84 6.14
C LEU A 563 -40.97 1.91 5.17
N THR A 564 -40.82 1.65 3.86
CA THR A 564 -41.44 2.44 2.78
C THR A 564 -42.01 1.46 1.76
N TRP A 565 -43.29 1.59 1.44
CA TRP A 565 -44.01 0.65 0.58
C TRP A 565 -43.83 1.00 -0.90
N GLN A 566 -43.35 0.04 -1.70
CA GLN A 566 -43.07 0.25 -3.12
C GLN A 566 -44.09 -0.45 -4.01
N LEU A 567 -45.26 0.20 -4.18
CA LEU A 567 -46.42 -0.39 -4.88
C LEU A 567 -46.19 -0.62 -6.37
N SER A 568 -45.22 0.06 -7.00
CA SER A 568 -44.87 -0.14 -8.41
C SER A 568 -44.32 -1.53 -8.73
N LEU A 569 -43.83 -2.24 -7.71
CA LEU A 569 -43.29 -3.61 -7.82
C LEU A 569 -44.29 -4.67 -7.41
N GLY A 570 -45.43 -4.27 -6.84
CA GLY A 570 -46.44 -5.19 -6.36
C GLY A 570 -47.10 -5.96 -7.50
N GLN A 571 -47.69 -7.10 -7.13
CA GLN A 571 -48.55 -7.88 -8.00
C GLN A 571 -49.80 -8.24 -7.20
N VAL A 572 -50.97 -8.05 -7.79
CA VAL A 572 -52.26 -8.37 -7.20
C VAL A 572 -52.97 -9.38 -8.09
N THR A 573 -53.60 -10.37 -7.47
CA THR A 573 -54.46 -11.33 -8.15
C THR A 573 -55.90 -11.05 -7.75
N ILE A 574 -56.74 -10.69 -8.72
CA ILE A 574 -58.17 -10.44 -8.50
C ILE A 574 -59.01 -11.49 -9.23
N LYS A 575 -60.18 -11.80 -8.68
CA LYS A 575 -61.17 -12.64 -9.34
C LYS A 575 -62.19 -11.74 -10.04
N ALA A 576 -62.19 -11.76 -11.37
CA ALA A 576 -63.12 -10.99 -12.18
C ALA A 576 -64.23 -11.90 -12.70
N ASN A 577 -65.48 -11.54 -12.42
CA ASN A 577 -66.66 -12.26 -12.88
C ASN A 577 -67.22 -11.60 -14.14
N PHE A 578 -66.89 -12.18 -15.30
CA PHE A 578 -67.59 -11.93 -16.56
C PHE A 578 -68.58 -13.08 -16.81
N ASP A 579 -68.84 -13.48 -18.06
CA ASP A 579 -69.53 -14.74 -18.39
C ASP A 579 -68.91 -15.98 -17.72
N LYS A 580 -67.60 -15.91 -17.44
CA LYS A 580 -66.83 -16.88 -16.65
C LYS A 580 -65.99 -16.14 -15.63
N THR A 581 -65.67 -16.80 -14.52
CA THR A 581 -64.71 -16.29 -13.53
C THR A 581 -63.28 -16.46 -14.04
N TYR A 582 -62.54 -15.35 -14.10
CA TYR A 582 -61.12 -15.29 -14.44
C TYR A 582 -60.29 -14.81 -13.25
N GLU A 583 -59.09 -15.35 -13.10
CA GLU A 583 -58.07 -14.85 -12.17
C GLU A 583 -57.11 -13.93 -12.93
N LEU A 584 -57.22 -12.62 -12.69
CA LEU A 584 -56.39 -11.62 -13.34
C LEU A 584 -55.20 -11.27 -12.44
N MET A 585 -53.99 -11.49 -12.95
CA MET A 585 -52.74 -11.06 -12.30
C MET A 585 -52.28 -9.75 -12.92
N MET A 586 -52.23 -8.69 -12.12
CA MET A 586 -51.97 -7.32 -12.56
C MET A 586 -51.18 -6.52 -11.50
N SER A 587 -50.68 -5.33 -11.87
CA SER A 587 -50.03 -4.41 -10.94
C SER A 587 -51.07 -3.69 -10.06
N PRO A 588 -50.69 -3.19 -8.87
CA PRO A 588 -51.59 -2.40 -8.03
C PRO A 588 -52.24 -1.22 -8.76
N SER A 589 -51.49 -0.54 -9.64
CA SER A 589 -52.03 0.56 -10.46
C SER A 589 -53.12 0.10 -11.43
N GLN A 590 -52.97 -1.06 -12.07
CA GLN A 590 -53.98 -1.64 -12.94
C GLN A 590 -55.22 -2.08 -12.13
N THR A 591 -55.00 -2.68 -10.95
CA THR A 591 -56.07 -3.15 -10.07
C THR A 591 -56.93 -1.99 -9.57
N VAL A 592 -56.33 -0.91 -9.06
CA VAL A 592 -57.08 0.25 -8.55
C VAL A 592 -57.90 0.92 -9.66
N VAL A 593 -57.35 1.00 -10.89
CA VAL A 593 -58.10 1.50 -12.05
C VAL A 593 -59.29 0.61 -12.39
N LEU A 594 -59.14 -0.72 -12.30
CA LEU A 594 -60.24 -1.64 -12.61
C LEU A 594 -61.33 -1.63 -11.52
N LEU A 595 -60.94 -1.60 -10.24
CA LEU A 595 -61.87 -1.54 -9.11
C LEU A 595 -62.68 -0.24 -9.08
N ALA A 596 -62.17 0.86 -9.66
CA ALA A 596 -62.92 2.10 -9.78
C ALA A 596 -64.24 1.95 -10.58
N PHE A 597 -64.37 0.90 -11.39
CA PHE A 597 -65.58 0.60 -12.15
C PHE A 597 -66.60 -0.25 -11.35
N ASP A 598 -66.22 -0.87 -10.23
CA ASP A 598 -67.16 -1.68 -9.43
C ASP A 598 -68.22 -0.80 -8.73
N GLU A 599 -67.91 0.48 -8.49
CA GLU A 599 -68.81 1.44 -7.84
C GLU A 599 -69.79 2.10 -8.82
N THR A 600 -69.62 1.93 -10.15
CA THR A 600 -70.41 2.67 -11.16
C THR A 600 -70.67 1.85 -12.43
N ASN A 601 -71.94 1.58 -12.75
CA ASN A 601 -72.35 0.81 -13.94
C ASN A 601 -72.35 1.63 -15.26
N GLY A 602 -71.55 2.69 -15.37
CA GLY A 602 -71.58 3.64 -16.50
C GLY A 602 -70.20 4.02 -17.06
N PRO A 603 -70.14 4.79 -18.17
CA PRO A 603 -68.89 5.30 -18.72
C PRO A 603 -68.21 6.27 -17.74
N ILE A 604 -66.95 6.01 -17.40
CA ILE A 604 -66.14 6.86 -16.52
C ILE A 604 -65.14 7.64 -17.37
N SER A 605 -65.04 8.95 -17.15
CA SER A 605 -64.06 9.80 -17.86
C SER A 605 -62.64 9.61 -17.32
N LEU A 606 -61.63 10.00 -18.11
CA LEU A 606 -60.23 9.97 -17.64
C LEU A 606 -60.03 10.80 -16.35
N GLU A 607 -60.65 11.97 -16.27
CA GLU A 607 -60.54 12.89 -15.12
C GLU A 607 -61.15 12.29 -13.85
N GLU A 608 -62.29 11.60 -13.99
CA GLU A 608 -62.96 10.96 -12.86
C GLU A 608 -62.17 9.73 -12.35
N ILE A 609 -61.57 8.93 -13.26
CA ILE A 609 -60.65 7.85 -12.86
C ILE A 609 -59.44 8.43 -12.14
N GLN A 610 -58.89 9.55 -12.61
CA GLN A 610 -57.75 10.21 -11.98
C GLN A 610 -58.09 10.70 -10.57
N GLU A 611 -59.26 11.29 -10.36
CA GLU A 611 -59.69 11.78 -9.05
C GLU A 611 -59.88 10.64 -8.04
N ARG A 612 -60.51 9.53 -8.46
CA ARG A 612 -60.76 8.36 -7.60
C ARG A 612 -59.48 7.61 -7.23
N THR A 613 -58.59 7.42 -8.20
CA THR A 613 -57.37 6.62 -8.03
C THR A 613 -56.19 7.41 -7.49
N LYS A 614 -56.20 8.74 -7.66
CA LYS A 614 -55.10 9.69 -7.43
C LYS A 614 -53.80 9.36 -8.19
N LEU A 615 -53.89 8.54 -9.25
CA LEU A 615 -52.75 8.20 -10.08
C LEU A 615 -52.23 9.42 -10.87
N PRO A 616 -50.90 9.60 -11.01
CA PRO A 616 -50.34 10.54 -11.96
C PRO A 616 -50.80 10.24 -13.39
N GLU A 617 -51.07 11.27 -14.20
CA GLU A 617 -51.65 11.14 -15.54
C GLU A 617 -50.87 10.16 -16.44
N GLU A 618 -49.53 10.20 -16.42
CA GLU A 618 -48.67 9.28 -17.17
C GLU A 618 -48.83 7.80 -16.76
N ASP A 619 -48.88 7.55 -15.45
CA ASP A 619 -49.03 6.19 -14.89
C ASP A 619 -50.47 5.66 -15.10
N LEU A 620 -51.45 6.55 -15.07
CA LEU A 620 -52.85 6.26 -15.40
C LEU A 620 -53.02 5.90 -16.88
N LYS A 621 -52.50 6.73 -17.81
CA LYS A 621 -52.52 6.44 -19.25
C LYS A 621 -51.88 5.10 -19.59
N ARG A 622 -50.75 4.79 -18.95
CA ARG A 622 -50.04 3.50 -19.12
C ARG A 622 -50.85 2.33 -18.59
N SER A 623 -51.49 2.48 -17.44
CA SER A 623 -52.36 1.45 -16.85
C SER A 623 -53.60 1.24 -17.72
N LEU A 624 -54.24 2.30 -18.21
CA LEU A 624 -55.37 2.22 -19.13
C LEU A 624 -55.00 1.56 -20.46
N LEU A 625 -53.88 1.95 -21.08
CA LEU A 625 -53.39 1.34 -22.33
C LEU A 625 -53.26 -0.18 -22.21
N SER A 626 -52.84 -0.67 -21.04
CA SER A 626 -52.73 -2.10 -20.75
C SER A 626 -54.08 -2.82 -20.65
N LEU A 627 -55.14 -2.09 -20.27
CA LEU A 627 -56.48 -2.63 -20.04
C LEU A 627 -57.40 -2.54 -21.26
N TYR A 628 -57.23 -1.56 -22.17
CA TYR A 628 -58.10 -1.42 -23.35
C TYR A 628 -57.40 -1.70 -24.70
N ALA A 629 -56.10 -1.40 -24.83
CA ALA A 629 -55.39 -1.43 -26.12
C ALA A 629 -54.47 -2.64 -26.30
N ALA A 630 -54.08 -3.28 -25.19
CA ALA A 630 -53.16 -4.40 -25.20
C ALA A 630 -53.84 -5.73 -25.59
N LYS A 631 -53.13 -6.84 -25.39
CA LYS A 631 -53.59 -8.20 -25.73
C LYS A 631 -54.94 -8.54 -25.09
N TYR A 632 -55.18 -8.09 -23.86
CA TYR A 632 -56.38 -8.37 -23.08
C TYR A 632 -57.21 -7.09 -22.95
N LYS A 633 -58.24 -6.96 -23.76
CA LYS A 633 -59.14 -5.78 -23.81
C LYS A 633 -60.23 -5.89 -22.74
N LEU A 634 -59.87 -5.62 -21.49
CA LEU A 634 -60.78 -5.61 -20.34
C LEU A 634 -61.67 -4.36 -20.31
N LEU A 635 -61.20 -3.25 -20.88
CA LEU A 635 -61.95 -2.00 -21.02
C LEU A 635 -62.19 -1.65 -22.50
N VAL A 636 -63.26 -0.90 -22.77
CA VAL A 636 -63.58 -0.30 -24.08
C VAL A 636 -63.44 1.22 -23.96
N LYS A 637 -62.77 1.85 -24.94
CA LYS A 637 -62.60 3.31 -25.02
C LYS A 637 -63.58 3.91 -26.03
N SER A 638 -64.24 5.01 -25.65
CA SER A 638 -65.03 5.85 -26.54
C SER A 638 -64.48 7.28 -26.54
N PRO A 639 -64.02 7.84 -27.69
CA PRO A 639 -63.94 7.24 -29.03
C PRO A 639 -62.82 6.20 -29.17
N ALA A 640 -62.99 5.22 -30.07
CA ALA A 640 -62.00 4.17 -30.30
C ALA A 640 -60.67 4.72 -30.87
N GLY A 641 -59.54 4.35 -30.27
CA GLY A 641 -58.20 4.78 -30.69
C GLY A 641 -57.14 4.36 -29.68
N ARG A 642 -55.84 4.46 -30.03
CA ARG A 642 -54.72 4.04 -29.18
C ARG A 642 -54.15 5.16 -28.30
N SER A 643 -54.49 6.41 -28.58
CA SER A 643 -54.14 7.58 -27.77
C SER A 643 -55.21 7.83 -26.70
N VAL A 644 -54.78 8.23 -25.51
CA VAL A 644 -55.66 8.58 -24.39
C VAL A 644 -55.66 10.10 -24.20
N ASN A 645 -56.82 10.71 -24.40
CA ASN A 645 -57.10 12.15 -24.33
C ASN A 645 -58.06 12.45 -23.16
N LYS A 646 -58.09 13.72 -22.70
CA LYS A 646 -58.86 14.14 -21.52
C LYS A 646 -60.38 13.91 -21.61
N GLY A 647 -60.96 13.99 -22.81
CA GLY A 647 -62.39 13.74 -23.04
C GLY A 647 -62.76 12.28 -23.31
N ASP A 648 -61.82 11.34 -23.20
CA ASP A 648 -62.09 9.93 -23.43
C ASP A 648 -62.86 9.31 -22.26
N THR A 649 -63.83 8.45 -22.59
CA THR A 649 -64.59 7.66 -21.61
C THR A 649 -64.27 6.17 -21.76
N PHE A 650 -64.29 5.47 -20.63
CA PHE A 650 -63.98 4.05 -20.55
C PHE A 650 -65.15 3.28 -19.93
N THR A 651 -65.40 2.07 -20.42
CA THR A 651 -66.41 1.14 -19.87
C THR A 651 -65.83 -0.27 -19.77
N ILE A 652 -66.37 -1.10 -18.87
CA ILE A 652 -66.01 -2.52 -18.81
C ILE A 652 -66.42 -3.23 -20.11
N ASN A 653 -65.54 -4.09 -20.63
CA ASN A 653 -65.85 -4.95 -21.76
C ASN A 653 -66.55 -6.24 -21.27
N GLU A 654 -67.88 -6.23 -21.18
CA GLU A 654 -68.66 -7.39 -20.76
C GLU A 654 -68.44 -8.63 -21.65
N LYS A 655 -68.05 -8.44 -22.91
CA LYS A 655 -67.82 -9.52 -23.90
C LYS A 655 -66.42 -10.14 -23.83
N PHE A 656 -65.65 -9.87 -22.77
CA PHE A 656 -64.29 -10.39 -22.63
C PHE A 656 -64.26 -11.92 -22.47
N SER A 657 -63.42 -12.60 -23.27
CA SER A 657 -63.21 -14.04 -23.17
C SER A 657 -61.76 -14.43 -23.53
N ASP A 658 -61.15 -15.33 -22.75
CA ASP A 658 -59.83 -15.91 -23.01
C ASP A 658 -59.85 -17.43 -22.80
N ARG A 659 -58.91 -18.16 -23.43
CA ARG A 659 -58.76 -19.61 -23.26
C ARG A 659 -58.22 -19.97 -21.87
N ALA A 660 -57.34 -19.13 -21.30
CA ALA A 660 -56.76 -19.34 -19.99
C ALA A 660 -57.65 -18.72 -18.90
N ARG A 661 -58.00 -19.50 -17.87
CA ARG A 661 -58.73 -18.96 -16.70
C ARG A 661 -57.87 -18.04 -15.83
N ARG A 662 -56.55 -18.23 -15.84
CA ARG A 662 -55.60 -17.38 -15.13
C ARG A 662 -54.82 -16.56 -16.14
N VAL A 663 -55.05 -15.24 -16.14
CA VAL A 663 -54.53 -14.32 -17.16
C VAL A 663 -53.59 -13.32 -16.49
N ARG A 664 -52.35 -13.25 -16.97
CA ARG A 664 -51.40 -12.20 -16.57
C ARG A 664 -51.52 -11.03 -17.53
N VAL A 665 -51.95 -9.87 -17.04
CA VAL A 665 -52.08 -8.64 -17.84
C VAL A 665 -50.77 -7.85 -17.72
N PRO A 666 -49.94 -7.80 -18.77
CA PRO A 666 -48.64 -7.13 -18.68
C PRO A 666 -48.81 -5.61 -18.71
N LEU A 667 -48.08 -4.91 -17.85
CA LEU A 667 -47.93 -3.46 -17.94
C LEU A 667 -46.92 -3.13 -19.07
N PRO A 668 -47.22 -2.20 -19.99
CA PRO A 668 -46.29 -1.79 -21.05
C PRO A 668 -44.93 -1.39 -20.47
N HIS A 669 -43.84 -1.81 -21.08
CA HIS A 669 -42.48 -1.54 -20.57
C HIS A 669 -42.11 -0.06 -20.78
N LEU A 670 -41.52 0.59 -19.76
CA LEU A 670 -40.89 1.91 -19.91
C LEU A 670 -39.43 1.74 -20.30
N ASP A 671 -39.02 2.41 -21.38
CA ASP A 671 -37.61 2.50 -21.72
C ASP A 671 -36.90 3.44 -20.73
N ASP A 672 -36.28 2.84 -19.72
CA ASP A 672 -35.58 3.58 -18.68
C ASP A 672 -34.11 3.83 -19.02
N ARG A 673 -33.67 3.55 -20.25
CA ARG A 673 -32.25 3.62 -20.64
C ARG A 673 -31.62 4.98 -20.39
N ARG A 674 -32.32 6.05 -20.78
CA ARG A 674 -31.87 7.43 -20.52
C ARG A 674 -31.71 7.71 -19.03
N LYS A 675 -32.71 7.29 -18.24
CA LYS A 675 -32.69 7.47 -16.79
C LYS A 675 -31.52 6.74 -16.13
N VAL A 676 -31.25 5.50 -16.53
CA VAL A 676 -30.09 4.74 -15.99
C VAL A 676 -28.78 5.45 -16.30
N THR A 677 -28.64 5.96 -17.54
CA THR A 677 -27.44 6.70 -17.96
C THR A 677 -27.28 8.00 -17.14
N GLU A 678 -28.35 8.77 -16.97
CA GLU A 678 -28.36 10.00 -16.17
C GLU A 678 -28.04 9.76 -14.69
N ASP A 679 -28.56 8.68 -14.10
CA ASP A 679 -28.28 8.32 -12.71
C ASP A 679 -26.81 7.91 -12.53
N VAL A 680 -26.24 7.15 -13.47
CA VAL A 680 -24.81 6.81 -13.49
C VAL A 680 -23.94 8.06 -13.61
N ASP A 681 -24.28 9.00 -14.49
CA ASP A 681 -23.52 10.25 -14.65
C ASP A 681 -23.52 11.12 -13.38
N LYS A 682 -24.63 11.14 -12.63
CA LYS A 682 -24.68 11.78 -11.30
C LYS A 682 -23.77 11.07 -10.30
N ASP A 683 -23.78 9.75 -10.28
CA ASP A 683 -22.93 8.96 -9.38
C ASP A 683 -21.44 9.14 -9.72
N ARG A 684 -21.08 9.21 -11.01
CA ARG A 684 -19.73 9.53 -11.48
C ARG A 684 -19.25 10.89 -10.97
N LYS A 685 -20.12 11.92 -10.99
CA LYS A 685 -19.79 13.23 -10.42
C LYS A 685 -19.42 13.13 -8.93
N HIS A 686 -20.25 12.45 -8.13
CA HIS A 686 -19.96 12.27 -6.70
C HIS A 686 -18.70 11.41 -6.47
N ALA A 687 -18.47 10.39 -7.29
CA ALA A 687 -17.28 9.54 -7.21
C ALA A 687 -15.99 10.34 -7.51
N ILE A 688 -16.02 11.22 -8.52
CA ILE A 688 -14.91 12.13 -8.85
C ILE A 688 -14.63 13.09 -7.70
N GLU A 689 -15.66 13.75 -7.15
CA GLU A 689 -15.51 14.66 -6.01
C GLU A 689 -14.90 13.94 -4.80
N ALA A 690 -15.41 12.76 -4.46
CA ALA A 690 -14.89 11.95 -3.35
C ALA A 690 -13.44 11.48 -3.59
N ALA A 691 -13.08 11.13 -4.83
CA ALA A 691 -11.72 10.76 -5.20
C ALA A 691 -10.75 11.94 -5.02
N ILE A 692 -11.10 13.11 -5.56
CA ILE A 692 -10.30 14.35 -5.39
C ILE A 692 -10.10 14.66 -3.90
N VAL A 693 -11.16 14.65 -3.10
CA VAL A 693 -11.07 14.94 -1.65
C VAL A 693 -10.17 13.92 -0.93
N ARG A 694 -10.25 12.63 -1.25
CA ARG A 694 -9.38 11.60 -0.65
C ARG A 694 -7.91 11.80 -1.04
N ILE A 695 -7.62 12.05 -2.31
CA ILE A 695 -6.27 12.29 -2.82
C ILE A 695 -5.68 13.54 -2.18
N MET A 696 -6.41 14.67 -2.23
CA MET A 696 -5.98 15.92 -1.64
C MET A 696 -5.79 15.82 -0.12
N LYS A 697 -6.69 15.10 0.58
CA LYS A 697 -6.54 14.85 2.02
C LYS A 697 -5.27 14.05 2.34
N SER A 698 -4.85 13.12 1.47
CA SER A 698 -3.64 12.32 1.65
C SER A 698 -2.37 13.09 1.28
N ARG A 699 -2.35 13.74 0.12
CA ARG A 699 -1.16 14.39 -0.46
C ARG A 699 -0.92 15.81 0.04
N LYS A 700 -1.94 16.48 0.59
CA LYS A 700 -1.95 17.87 1.10
C LYS A 700 -1.74 18.93 0.03
N ALA A 701 -0.78 18.76 -0.87
CA ALA A 701 -0.56 19.62 -2.01
C ALA A 701 -0.24 18.78 -3.24
N LEU A 702 -0.79 19.15 -4.40
CA LEU A 702 -0.59 18.41 -5.63
C LEU A 702 -0.72 19.33 -6.85
N GLN A 703 0.16 19.13 -7.83
CA GLN A 703 0.09 19.83 -9.11
C GLN A 703 -1.13 19.36 -9.92
N HIS A 704 -1.72 20.24 -10.73
CA HIS A 704 -2.91 19.97 -11.55
C HIS A 704 -2.79 18.72 -12.42
N SER A 705 -1.66 18.55 -13.13
CA SER A 705 -1.39 17.36 -13.95
C SER A 705 -1.38 16.07 -13.13
N ASN A 706 -0.71 16.10 -11.96
CA ASN A 706 -0.58 14.95 -11.08
C ASN A 706 -1.91 14.61 -10.40
N LEU A 707 -2.72 15.62 -10.05
CA LEU A 707 -4.06 15.42 -9.50
C LEU A 707 -4.99 14.76 -10.50
N ILE A 708 -5.01 15.22 -11.76
CA ILE A 708 -5.81 14.58 -12.81
C ILE A 708 -5.36 13.13 -12.99
N MET A 709 -4.05 12.88 -13.05
CA MET A 709 -3.51 11.53 -13.22
C MET A 709 -3.90 10.60 -12.06
N GLU A 710 -3.76 11.02 -10.79
CA GLU A 710 -4.14 10.21 -9.63
C GLU A 710 -5.66 9.98 -9.58
N VAL A 711 -6.49 10.96 -9.95
CA VAL A 711 -7.96 10.80 -10.01
C VAL A 711 -8.35 9.80 -11.08
N VAL A 712 -7.77 9.88 -12.28
CA VAL A 712 -7.98 8.92 -13.37
C VAL A 712 -7.57 7.53 -12.89
N GLN A 713 -6.36 7.38 -12.32
CA GLN A 713 -5.85 6.09 -11.84
C GLN A 713 -6.74 5.47 -10.75
N GLN A 714 -7.26 6.27 -9.81
CA GLN A 714 -8.14 5.77 -8.75
C GLN A 714 -9.51 5.31 -9.27
N LEU A 715 -10.05 5.98 -10.30
CA LEU A 715 -11.39 5.71 -10.83
C LEU A 715 -11.39 4.72 -12.00
N GLN A 716 -10.25 4.49 -12.66
CA GLN A 716 -10.09 3.62 -13.83
C GLN A 716 -10.58 2.18 -13.60
N ALA A 717 -10.63 1.73 -12.34
CA ALA A 717 -11.21 0.43 -11.99
C ALA A 717 -12.74 0.35 -12.26
N GLN A 718 -13.45 1.48 -12.26
CA GLN A 718 -14.91 1.57 -12.41
C GLN A 718 -15.33 2.24 -13.73
N PHE A 719 -14.72 3.38 -14.07
CA PHE A 719 -14.97 4.11 -15.31
C PHE A 719 -13.78 4.99 -15.68
N ASN A 720 -13.71 5.43 -16.95
CA ASN A 720 -12.70 6.39 -17.39
C ASN A 720 -13.26 7.83 -17.25
N PRO A 721 -12.82 8.62 -16.24
CA PRO A 721 -13.39 9.95 -16.01
C PRO A 721 -12.96 10.96 -17.08
N ASP A 722 -13.91 11.70 -17.65
CA ASP A 722 -13.60 12.82 -18.55
C ASP A 722 -12.84 13.91 -17.79
N VAL A 723 -11.68 14.31 -18.31
CA VAL A 723 -10.84 15.38 -17.78
C VAL A 723 -11.62 16.69 -17.62
N LYS A 724 -12.59 16.98 -18.49
CA LYS A 724 -13.46 18.16 -18.36
C LYS A 724 -14.34 18.08 -17.11
N LEU A 725 -14.85 16.90 -16.77
CA LEU A 725 -15.65 16.70 -15.56
C LEU A 725 -14.79 16.79 -14.30
N ILE A 726 -13.57 16.26 -14.31
CA ILE A 726 -12.60 16.42 -13.21
C ILE A 726 -12.33 17.91 -12.95
N LYS A 727 -12.07 18.69 -14.01
CA LYS A 727 -11.84 20.14 -13.89
C LYS A 727 -13.02 20.85 -13.26
N ARG A 728 -14.25 20.58 -13.72
CA ARG A 728 -15.47 21.15 -13.10
C ARG A 728 -15.65 20.73 -11.64
N ALA A 729 -15.33 19.48 -11.30
CA ALA A 729 -15.39 18.99 -9.93
C ALA A 729 -14.37 19.69 -9.02
N ILE A 730 -13.16 19.97 -9.51
CA ILE A 730 -12.15 20.75 -8.78
C ILE A 730 -12.68 22.15 -8.49
N GLU A 731 -13.23 22.86 -9.48
CA GLU A 731 -13.81 24.21 -9.26
C GLU A 731 -14.94 24.16 -8.22
N GLY A 732 -15.87 23.21 -8.34
CA GLY A 732 -16.94 23.06 -7.36
C GLY A 732 -16.44 22.68 -5.96
N LEU A 733 -15.27 22.04 -5.84
CA LEU A 733 -14.62 21.77 -4.55
C LEU A 733 -13.85 22.99 -4.02
N ILE A 734 -13.38 23.89 -4.88
CA ILE A 734 -12.80 25.18 -4.49
C ILE A 734 -13.89 26.09 -3.92
N GLU A 735 -15.03 26.20 -4.61
CA GLU A 735 -16.19 26.96 -4.15
C GLU A 735 -16.73 26.46 -2.79
N ARG A 736 -16.70 25.14 -2.59
CA ARG A 736 -17.11 24.49 -1.32
C ARG A 736 -15.99 24.44 -0.28
N GLU A 737 -14.86 25.07 -0.54
CA GLU A 737 -13.73 25.19 0.38
C GLU A 737 -13.07 23.86 0.81
N TYR A 738 -13.08 22.84 -0.05
CA TYR A 738 -12.35 21.57 0.17
C TYR A 738 -10.92 21.59 -0.37
N VAL A 739 -10.68 22.41 -1.40
CA VAL A 739 -9.40 22.56 -2.11
C VAL A 739 -9.19 24.06 -2.38
N GLU A 740 -7.96 24.53 -2.39
CA GLU A 740 -7.63 25.90 -2.78
C GLU A 740 -6.47 25.89 -3.79
N ARG A 741 -6.38 26.96 -4.60
CA ARG A 741 -5.22 27.16 -5.47
C ARG A 741 -4.11 27.81 -4.66
N ASP A 742 -2.88 27.40 -4.90
CA ASP A 742 -1.72 28.02 -4.29
C ASP A 742 -1.61 29.50 -4.68
N THR A 743 -1.12 30.34 -3.76
CA THR A 743 -1.03 31.79 -3.94
C THR A 743 0.08 32.18 -4.92
N THR A 744 1.12 31.35 -5.05
CA THR A 744 2.26 31.60 -5.93
C THR A 744 2.15 30.87 -7.26
N ASN A 745 1.58 29.66 -7.28
CA ASN A 745 1.49 28.83 -8.47
C ASN A 745 0.06 28.34 -8.75
N GLN A 746 -0.59 28.89 -9.77
CA GLN A 746 -1.94 28.50 -10.17
C GLN A 746 -2.08 27.03 -10.63
N GLN A 747 -0.97 26.36 -10.95
CA GLN A 747 -0.95 24.94 -11.30
C GLN A 747 -0.86 24.03 -10.07
N MET A 748 -0.82 24.58 -8.86
CA MET A 748 -0.72 23.82 -7.61
C MET A 748 -2.02 23.99 -6.80
N TYR A 749 -2.55 22.86 -6.33
CA TYR A 749 -3.68 22.83 -5.43
C TYR A 749 -3.25 22.41 -4.05
N ASN A 750 -3.81 23.05 -3.04
CA ASN A 750 -3.64 22.71 -1.63
C ASN A 750 -4.97 22.20 -1.08
N ALA A 751 -4.93 21.15 -0.28
CA ALA A 751 -6.09 20.61 0.39
C ALA A 751 -6.45 21.55 1.54
N LYS A 752 -7.60 22.22 1.46
CA LYS A 752 -8.05 23.07 2.56
C LYS A 752 -8.35 22.14 3.74
N HIS A 753 -7.52 22.19 4.78
CA HIS A 753 -7.73 21.34 5.95
C HIS A 753 -8.76 21.95 6.89
N PHE A 754 -9.78 21.14 7.20
CA PHE A 754 -10.57 21.26 8.42
C PHE A 754 -9.59 21.43 9.59
N VAL A 755 -9.55 22.65 10.12
CA VAL A 755 -8.63 23.20 11.13
C VAL A 755 -7.23 23.57 10.57
N PRO A 756 -6.84 24.86 10.57
CA PRO A 756 -5.62 25.33 9.94
C PRO A 756 -4.35 24.85 10.67
N HIS A 757 -3.42 24.28 9.91
CA HIS A 757 -2.01 24.29 10.28
C HIS A 757 -1.44 25.64 9.82
N VAL A 758 -1.19 26.54 10.78
CA VAL A 758 -0.47 27.79 10.52
C VAL A 758 1.00 27.44 10.34
N VAL A 759 1.54 27.79 9.19
CA VAL A 759 3.00 27.90 8.97
C VAL A 759 3.39 29.28 9.48
N ASP A 760 4.40 29.36 10.35
CA ASP A 760 4.89 30.66 10.81
C ASP A 760 5.78 31.34 9.76
N GLU A 761 6.20 32.57 10.07
CA GLU A 761 7.01 33.47 9.24
C GLU A 761 8.36 32.85 8.79
N HIS A 762 8.77 31.73 9.41
CA HIS A 762 10.05 31.05 9.21
C HIS A 762 9.88 29.66 8.58
N ASN A 763 8.74 29.39 7.94
CA ASN A 763 8.45 28.15 7.23
C ASN A 763 8.38 26.89 8.12
N ILE A 764 8.06 27.04 9.41
CA ILE A 764 7.93 25.93 10.35
C ILE A 764 6.46 25.46 10.43
N ILE A 765 6.23 24.15 10.24
CA ILE A 765 4.91 23.51 10.40
C ILE A 765 4.53 23.49 11.90
N VAL A 766 3.65 24.40 12.32
CA VAL A 766 3.10 24.39 13.70
C VAL A 766 1.81 23.58 13.74
N GLY A 767 1.93 22.25 13.81
CA GLY A 767 0.82 21.34 13.52
C GLY A 767 0.45 20.28 14.57
N GLY A 768 1.16 20.15 15.69
CA GLY A 768 0.93 19.07 16.67
C GLY A 768 0.25 19.47 17.99
N TYR A 769 0.15 20.77 18.28
CA TYR A 769 -0.16 21.27 19.62
C TYR A 769 -1.56 21.87 19.75
N THR A 770 -2.06 21.96 20.99
CA THR A 770 -3.31 22.67 21.29
C THR A 770 -3.26 24.15 20.85
N PRO A 771 -4.42 24.80 20.63
CA PRO A 771 -4.47 26.25 20.38
C PRO A 771 -3.82 27.10 21.48
N VAL A 772 -3.93 26.68 22.74
CA VAL A 772 -3.35 27.39 23.89
C VAL A 772 -1.83 27.25 23.93
N THR A 773 -1.30 26.05 23.72
CA THR A 773 0.14 25.84 23.59
C THR A 773 0.71 26.67 22.44
N LYS A 774 0.02 26.73 21.29
CA LYS A 774 0.43 27.58 20.16
C LYS A 774 0.43 29.07 20.53
N GLN A 775 -0.61 29.55 21.22
CA GLN A 775 -0.69 30.94 21.68
C GLN A 775 0.45 31.30 22.63
N LEU A 776 0.71 30.44 23.64
CA LEU A 776 1.78 30.64 24.61
C LEU A 776 3.17 30.60 23.97
N TRP A 777 3.37 29.76 22.95
CA TRP A 777 4.63 29.67 22.23
C TRP A 777 4.83 30.81 21.24
N ALA A 778 3.78 31.29 20.56
CA ALA A 778 3.87 32.47 19.70
C ALA A 778 4.24 33.74 20.48
N GLN A 779 3.88 33.79 21.77
CA GLN A 779 4.30 34.84 22.70
C GLN A 779 5.72 34.62 23.25
N ARG A 780 6.36 33.49 22.94
CA ARG A 780 7.69 33.09 23.43
C ARG A 780 8.73 33.22 22.30
N TYR A 781 9.52 34.30 22.38
CA TYR A 781 10.69 34.64 21.57
C TYR A 781 10.51 35.07 20.09
N LYS A 782 11.29 36.09 19.73
CA LYS A 782 11.47 36.71 18.40
C LYS A 782 12.97 36.76 18.01
N TRP A 783 13.68 35.63 18.03
CA TRP A 783 15.11 35.59 17.69
C TRP A 783 15.36 34.56 16.56
N ASP A 784 16.00 35.01 15.48
CA ASP A 784 16.46 34.15 14.37
C ASP A 784 17.67 33.29 14.79
N THR A 785 17.83 32.12 14.17
CA THR A 785 18.83 31.09 14.56
C THR A 785 20.29 31.43 14.28
N GLU A 786 20.61 32.49 13.53
CA GLU A 786 21.99 32.79 13.11
C GLU A 786 22.90 33.52 14.15
N PRO A 787 22.43 34.37 15.09
CA PRO A 787 23.31 35.04 16.06
C PRO A 787 23.38 34.37 17.45
N LEU A 788 22.84 33.16 17.64
CA LEU A 788 22.75 32.54 18.98
C LEU A 788 24.11 32.09 19.56
N ALA A 789 25.11 31.87 18.70
CA ALA A 789 26.46 31.45 19.10
C ALA A 789 27.38 32.64 19.45
N SER A 790 27.10 33.84 18.96
CA SER A 790 27.90 35.05 19.17
C SER A 790 27.44 35.92 20.34
N ALA A 791 26.21 35.72 20.84
CA ALA A 791 25.66 36.48 21.97
C ALA A 791 26.28 36.05 23.32
N LEU A 792 26.57 37.02 24.18
CA LEU A 792 27.12 36.78 25.52
C LEU A 792 26.04 36.17 26.44
N PRO A 793 26.39 35.26 27.36
CA PRO A 793 25.44 34.74 28.34
C PRO A 793 24.96 35.87 29.26
N GLN A 794 23.71 35.79 29.72
CA GLN A 794 23.18 36.70 30.74
C GLN A 794 24.11 36.76 31.96
N SER A 795 24.57 37.98 32.30
CA SER A 795 25.47 38.22 33.43
C SER A 795 24.84 39.09 34.53
N VAL A 796 23.70 39.73 34.26
CA VAL A 796 22.97 40.58 35.20
C VAL A 796 21.72 39.85 35.67
N PHE A 797 21.61 39.58 36.97
CA PHE A 797 20.46 38.89 37.57
C PHE A 797 19.61 39.89 38.34
N LEU A 798 18.39 40.15 37.86
CA LEU A 798 17.44 41.07 38.49
C LEU A 798 16.56 40.29 39.48
N SER A 799 16.41 40.81 40.69
CA SER A 799 15.40 40.30 41.64
C SER A 799 14.01 40.65 41.10
N LYS A 800 13.19 39.65 40.75
CA LYS A 800 11.89 39.86 40.10
C LYS A 800 10.71 39.45 40.97
N PRO A 801 9.59 40.20 40.98
CA PRO A 801 8.37 39.79 41.68
C PRO A 801 7.69 38.59 41.01
N SER A 802 6.87 37.87 41.77
CA SER A 802 6.06 36.75 41.26
C SER A 802 4.95 37.28 40.34
N THR A 803 5.18 37.25 39.03
CA THR A 803 4.19 37.69 38.03
C THR A 803 3.23 36.54 37.69
N LYS A 804 1.92 36.79 37.77
CA LYS A 804 0.89 35.82 37.42
C LYS A 804 0.55 35.92 35.92
N ALA A 805 0.74 34.83 35.19
CA ALA A 805 0.30 34.70 33.80
C ALA A 805 -1.00 33.89 33.75
N GLU A 806 -1.96 34.27 32.89
CA GLU A 806 -3.25 33.58 32.77
C GLU A 806 -3.69 33.42 31.31
N VAL A 807 -4.32 32.28 31.00
CA VAL A 807 -4.97 32.01 29.71
C VAL A 807 -6.41 31.51 29.95
N PRO A 808 -7.42 32.13 29.32
CA PRO A 808 -8.80 31.68 29.41
C PRO A 808 -9.10 30.52 28.44
N TYR A 809 -9.91 29.56 28.89
CA TYR A 809 -10.60 28.55 28.10
C TYR A 809 -12.09 28.92 27.99
N PRO A 810 -12.51 29.60 26.91
CA PRO A 810 -13.90 30.03 26.74
C PRO A 810 -14.82 28.88 26.28
N PHE A 811 -14.86 27.75 27.01
CA PHE A 811 -15.64 26.57 26.61
C PHE A 811 -17.14 26.83 26.43
N SER A 812 -17.70 27.83 27.12
CA SER A 812 -19.11 28.21 26.96
C SER A 812 -19.39 28.97 25.66
N LYS A 813 -18.42 29.73 25.16
CA LYS A 813 -18.55 30.61 23.98
C LYS A 813 -17.99 29.99 22.71
N ASP A 814 -16.99 29.11 22.82
CA ASP A 814 -16.32 28.46 21.71
C ASP A 814 -16.67 26.96 21.63
N PRO A 815 -17.65 26.57 20.79
CA PRO A 815 -18.05 25.17 20.65
C PRO A 815 -16.97 24.29 20.00
N VAL A 816 -16.05 24.86 19.23
CA VAL A 816 -14.98 24.14 18.55
C VAL A 816 -13.89 23.77 19.56
N LEU A 817 -13.46 24.73 20.37
CA LEU A 817 -12.52 24.49 21.47
C LEU A 817 -13.12 23.50 22.48
N ARG A 818 -14.41 23.64 22.79
CA ARG A 818 -15.13 22.71 23.67
C ARG A 818 -15.09 21.28 23.12
N GLU A 819 -15.39 21.09 21.85
CA GLU A 819 -15.36 19.75 21.23
C GLU A 819 -13.93 19.20 21.16
N TYR A 820 -12.93 20.05 20.93
CA TYR A 820 -11.52 19.65 20.91
C TYR A 820 -11.04 19.07 22.26
N PHE A 821 -11.47 19.66 23.37
CA PHE A 821 -11.16 19.21 24.74
C PHE A 821 -12.14 18.17 25.29
N ARG A 822 -13.19 17.80 24.56
CA ARG A 822 -14.19 16.83 24.99
C ARG A 822 -13.70 15.39 24.85
N ASN A 823 -13.86 14.60 25.91
CA ASN A 823 -13.64 13.16 25.87
C ASN A 823 -14.95 12.42 25.51
N PRO A 824 -14.90 11.12 25.14
CA PRO A 824 -16.09 10.36 24.71
C PRO A 824 -17.24 10.33 25.72
N TRP A 825 -16.96 10.63 26.99
CA TRP A 825 -17.95 10.62 28.07
C TRP A 825 -18.35 12.03 28.52
N GLY A 826 -18.08 13.06 27.71
CA GLY A 826 -18.47 14.45 27.98
C GLY A 826 -17.63 15.17 29.04
N GLY A 827 -16.53 14.59 29.53
CA GLY A 827 -15.57 15.27 30.41
C GLY A 827 -14.38 15.86 29.65
N ILE A 828 -13.50 16.56 30.35
CA ILE A 828 -12.28 17.14 29.75
C ILE A 828 -11.22 16.06 29.44
N ARG A 829 -10.47 16.25 28.35
CA ARG A 829 -9.30 15.44 28.00
C ARG A 829 -8.08 15.87 28.82
N ILE A 830 -7.87 15.22 29.96
CA ILE A 830 -6.77 15.51 30.90
C ILE A 830 -5.40 15.49 30.22
N GLY A 831 -5.15 14.55 29.30
CA GLY A 831 -3.89 14.50 28.55
C GLY A 831 -3.57 15.79 27.76
N LEU A 832 -4.58 16.45 27.18
CA LEU A 832 -4.39 17.75 26.51
C LEU A 832 -4.16 18.88 27.52
N LEU A 833 -4.85 18.83 28.66
CA LEU A 833 -4.66 19.82 29.71
C LEU A 833 -3.24 19.76 30.30
N LEU A 834 -2.67 18.56 30.47
CA LEU A 834 -1.28 18.39 30.91
C LEU A 834 -0.26 18.95 29.91
N GLU A 835 -0.55 18.80 28.61
CA GLU A 835 0.24 19.40 27.53
C GLU A 835 0.25 20.94 27.66
N ASP A 836 -0.90 21.55 27.94
CA ASP A 836 -1.04 22.99 28.14
C ASP A 836 -0.43 23.49 29.45
N MET A 837 -0.51 22.71 30.51
CA MET A 837 0.10 23.06 31.80
C MET A 837 1.63 23.17 31.69
N ASP A 838 2.29 22.28 30.93
CA ASP A 838 3.74 22.36 30.67
C ASP A 838 4.10 23.58 29.83
N SER A 839 3.28 23.89 28.81
CA SER A 839 3.45 25.10 28.00
C SER A 839 3.32 26.37 28.83
N MET A 840 2.32 26.45 29.71
CA MET A 840 2.12 27.57 30.63
C MET A 840 3.28 27.68 31.61
N ALA A 841 3.71 26.56 32.19
CA ALA A 841 4.82 26.56 33.13
C ALA A 841 6.13 27.02 32.49
N GLY A 842 6.41 26.56 31.26
CA GLY A 842 7.54 27.02 30.48
C GLY A 842 7.46 28.50 30.11
N PHE A 843 6.28 29.01 29.79
CA PHE A 843 6.04 30.43 29.51
C PHE A 843 6.30 31.30 30.74
N THR A 844 5.74 30.94 31.90
CA THR A 844 5.95 31.66 33.17
C THR A 844 7.43 31.62 33.60
N ALA A 845 8.09 30.46 33.50
CA ALA A 845 9.52 30.34 33.81
C ALA A 845 10.38 31.23 32.90
N TYR A 846 10.00 31.30 31.62
CA TYR A 846 10.68 32.12 30.64
C TYR A 846 10.52 33.62 30.91
N GLN A 847 9.30 34.11 31.18
CA GLN A 847 9.06 35.50 31.58
C GLN A 847 9.84 35.90 32.84
N HIS A 848 10.01 34.98 33.78
CA HIS A 848 10.77 35.23 35.00
C HIS A 848 12.28 35.36 34.73
N ILE A 849 12.83 34.57 33.80
CA ILE A 849 14.28 34.60 33.53
C ILE A 849 14.72 35.70 32.56
N ASP A 850 13.83 36.16 31.69
CA ASP A 850 14.11 37.19 30.68
C ASP A 850 14.75 38.44 31.30
N ASP A 851 15.94 38.86 30.88
CA ASP A 851 16.60 40.07 31.39
C ASP A 851 16.18 41.34 30.64
N GLY A 852 15.34 41.20 29.59
CA GLY A 852 14.86 42.32 28.78
C GLY A 852 15.93 42.88 27.83
N ASP A 853 17.10 42.25 27.75
CA ASP A 853 18.19 42.63 26.85
C ASP A 853 18.17 41.72 25.61
N SER A 854 17.98 42.31 24.44
CA SER A 854 17.97 41.60 23.17
C SER A 854 19.37 41.24 22.64
N THR A 855 20.43 41.45 23.43
CA THR A 855 21.81 41.11 23.06
C THR A 855 22.41 39.97 23.88
N THR A 856 21.75 39.56 24.97
CA THR A 856 22.16 38.45 25.83
C THR A 856 21.48 37.16 25.42
N ARG A 857 22.20 36.04 25.52
CA ARG A 857 21.64 34.73 25.18
C ARG A 857 20.82 34.16 26.34
N PRO A 858 19.54 33.80 26.13
CA PRO A 858 18.74 33.16 27.17
C PRO A 858 19.27 31.78 27.57
N PRO A 859 19.08 31.38 28.83
CA PRO A 859 19.27 30.00 29.25
C PRO A 859 18.21 29.05 28.66
N ILE A 860 18.59 27.80 28.44
CA ILE A 860 17.63 26.71 28.15
C ILE A 860 16.93 26.35 29.45
N LEU A 861 15.60 26.43 29.43
CA LEU A 861 14.73 26.00 30.52
C LEU A 861 14.20 24.60 30.23
N VAL A 862 14.47 23.67 31.14
CA VAL A 862 14.01 22.28 31.04
C VAL A 862 13.13 21.94 32.23
N THR A 863 11.96 21.36 31.99
CA THR A 863 11.11 20.78 33.03
C THR A 863 11.87 19.58 33.63
N ALA A 864 12.26 19.67 34.90
CA ALA A 864 12.99 18.60 35.59
C ALA A 864 12.02 17.59 36.22
N THR A 865 11.01 18.10 36.93
CA THR A 865 10.01 17.29 37.62
C THR A 865 8.67 18.01 37.64
N VAL A 866 7.57 17.24 37.59
CA VAL A 866 6.23 17.72 37.96
C VAL A 866 5.83 17.00 39.23
N GLU A 867 5.60 17.77 40.30
CA GLU A 867 5.11 17.25 41.57
C GLU A 867 3.59 17.19 41.57
N ALA A 868 3.06 16.11 42.17
CA ALA A 868 1.68 15.84 42.54
C ALA A 868 0.65 16.81 41.91
N VAL A 869 0.14 16.45 40.73
CA VAL A 869 -1.00 17.15 40.14
C VAL A 869 -2.24 16.73 40.92
N HIS A 870 -2.79 17.68 41.68
CA HIS A 870 -3.95 17.46 42.52
C HIS A 870 -5.23 17.82 41.78
N PHE A 871 -6.26 16.97 41.89
CA PHE A 871 -7.59 17.19 41.33
C PHE A 871 -8.59 17.40 42.47
N ASN A 872 -8.99 18.64 42.70
CA ASN A 872 -9.95 18.98 43.75
C ASN A 872 -11.38 18.95 43.21
N PRO A 873 -12.35 18.38 43.93
CA PRO A 873 -13.76 18.45 43.56
C PRO A 873 -14.31 19.88 43.67
N PRO A 874 -15.29 20.28 42.83
CA PRO A 874 -15.94 19.49 41.77
C PRO A 874 -15.06 19.37 40.49
N PRO A 875 -15.27 18.31 39.68
CA PRO A 875 -14.53 18.14 38.42
C PRO A 875 -14.87 19.23 37.41
N LEU A 876 -13.92 19.50 36.50
CA LEU A 876 -14.09 20.49 35.44
C LEU A 876 -15.29 20.15 34.53
N ASN A 877 -16.10 21.16 34.24
CA ASN A 877 -17.29 21.08 33.40
C ASN A 877 -17.07 21.89 32.11
N LEU A 878 -17.10 21.19 30.98
CA LEU A 878 -16.92 21.77 29.64
C LEU A 878 -18.03 22.74 29.20
N THR A 879 -19.09 22.95 29.99
CA THR A 879 -20.09 23.99 29.73
C THR A 879 -19.77 25.33 30.39
N LYS A 880 -18.73 25.41 31.23
CA LYS A 880 -18.33 26.62 31.94
C LYS A 880 -16.92 27.05 31.51
N ASP A 881 -16.67 28.35 31.47
CA ASP A 881 -15.36 28.90 31.13
C ASP A 881 -14.35 28.59 32.25
N THR A 882 -13.14 28.21 31.86
CA THR A 882 -12.06 27.80 32.76
C THR A 882 -10.85 28.72 32.55
N LYS A 883 -10.01 28.94 33.55
CA LYS A 883 -8.76 29.70 33.45
C LYS A 883 -7.58 28.84 33.87
N LEU A 884 -6.53 28.83 33.05
CA LEU A 884 -5.22 28.27 33.39
C LEU A 884 -4.30 29.42 33.81
N SER A 885 -3.65 29.31 34.96
CA SER A 885 -2.75 30.34 35.48
C SER A 885 -1.43 29.76 35.96
N GLY A 886 -0.35 30.53 35.84
CA GLY A 886 0.98 30.16 36.27
C GLY A 886 1.71 31.30 36.99
N ARG A 887 2.44 30.98 38.07
CA ARG A 887 3.30 31.94 38.79
C ARG A 887 4.54 31.26 39.39
N VAL A 888 5.67 31.97 39.45
CA VAL A 888 6.88 31.48 40.11
C VAL A 888 6.74 31.63 41.63
N VAL A 889 6.93 30.54 42.37
CA VAL A 889 6.73 30.52 43.84
C VAL A 889 8.02 30.28 44.61
N TRP A 890 9.07 29.79 43.96
CA TRP A 890 10.39 29.59 44.56
C TRP A 890 11.48 29.62 43.50
N THR A 891 12.66 30.13 43.87
CA THR A 891 13.87 30.19 43.03
C THR A 891 15.07 29.77 43.85
N GLY A 892 15.79 28.75 43.40
CA GLY A 892 17.10 28.35 43.91
C GLY A 892 18.23 29.02 43.15
N LYS A 893 19.42 28.40 43.14
CA LYS A 893 20.57 28.93 42.38
C LYS A 893 20.38 28.79 40.87
N SER A 894 19.97 27.61 40.40
CA SER A 894 19.83 27.28 38.97
C SER A 894 18.51 26.58 38.64
N SER A 895 17.53 26.70 39.53
CA SER A 895 16.23 26.03 39.43
C SER A 895 15.13 26.93 39.97
N MET A 896 13.91 26.76 39.48
CA MET A 896 12.73 27.48 39.98
C MET A 896 11.51 26.58 39.98
N ASP A 897 10.57 26.86 40.88
CA ASP A 897 9.28 26.17 40.94
C ASP A 897 8.17 27.09 40.45
N VAL A 898 7.40 26.61 39.48
CA VAL A 898 6.24 27.28 38.89
C VAL A 898 4.97 26.57 39.37
N LEU A 899 4.11 27.30 40.06
CA LEU A 899 2.79 26.83 40.47
C LEU A 899 1.80 27.09 39.35
N ILE A 900 1.14 26.02 38.89
CA ILE A 900 0.09 26.04 37.88
C ILE A 900 -1.26 25.75 38.55
N GLU A 901 -2.24 26.60 38.32
CA GLU A 901 -3.61 26.45 38.85
C GLU A 901 -4.64 26.53 37.72
N VAL A 902 -5.62 25.63 37.75
CA VAL A 902 -6.80 25.64 36.88
C VAL A 902 -8.04 25.94 37.71
N ARG A 903 -8.80 26.98 37.35
CA ARG A 903 -9.99 27.45 38.07
C ARG A 903 -11.17 27.67 37.12
N GLN A 904 -12.37 27.30 37.54
CA GLN A 904 -13.60 27.54 36.77
C GLN A 904 -14.47 28.60 37.46
N GLU A 905 -15.03 29.56 36.72
CA GLU A 905 -15.86 30.62 37.31
C GLU A 905 -17.24 30.08 37.75
N GLU A 906 -17.68 30.41 38.97
CA GLU A 906 -19.05 30.15 39.44
C GLU A 906 -19.95 31.37 39.21
N ARG A 907 -21.07 31.18 38.49
CA ARG A 907 -22.13 32.19 38.37
C ARG A 907 -22.96 32.20 39.66
N GLY A 908 -22.72 33.18 40.52
CA GLY A 908 -23.61 33.49 41.65
C GLY A 908 -22.88 33.92 42.90
N GLY A 909 -22.34 35.13 42.91
CA GLY A 909 -21.70 35.72 44.08
C GLY A 909 -21.13 37.09 43.75
N SER A 910 -21.99 38.11 43.75
CA SER A 910 -21.55 39.50 43.77
C SER A 910 -20.83 39.79 45.10
N GLY A 911 -19.51 39.98 45.05
CA GLY A 911 -18.74 40.59 46.15
C GLY A 911 -17.64 39.71 46.74
N GLY A 912 -16.40 40.12 46.47
CA GLY A 912 -15.20 39.97 47.33
C GLY A 912 -14.99 38.69 48.13
N LEU A 913 -14.03 37.86 47.69
CA LEU A 913 -12.79 37.48 48.41
C LEU A 913 -12.16 36.28 47.68
N GLU A 914 -11.02 36.48 47.03
CA GLU A 914 -10.20 35.44 46.39
C GLU A 914 -9.52 34.47 47.38
N ASN A 915 -9.88 34.47 48.67
CA ASN A 915 -9.15 33.73 49.71
C ASN A 915 -10.03 32.64 50.34
N GLY A 916 -10.02 31.43 49.76
CA GLY A 916 -10.51 30.25 50.49
C GLY A 916 -10.84 29.01 49.65
N VAL A 917 -11.29 29.17 48.40
CA VAL A 917 -11.69 28.03 47.56
C VAL A 917 -10.45 27.45 46.83
N PRO A 918 -10.13 26.16 47.03
CA PRO A 918 -8.99 25.53 46.37
C PRO A 918 -9.20 25.48 44.84
N PRO A 919 -8.14 25.60 44.03
CA PRO A 919 -8.26 25.49 42.58
C PRO A 919 -8.72 24.08 42.18
N ASN A 920 -9.46 23.92 41.07
CA ASN A 920 -9.90 22.61 40.59
C ASN A 920 -8.72 21.67 40.32
N ILE A 921 -7.63 22.22 39.78
CA ILE A 921 -6.37 21.49 39.58
C ILE A 921 -5.21 22.38 40.01
N SER A 922 -4.26 21.82 40.73
CA SER A 922 -2.99 22.48 41.04
C SER A 922 -1.81 21.55 40.80
N ALA A 923 -0.75 22.05 40.19
CA ALA A 923 0.48 21.32 39.94
C ALA A 923 1.70 22.21 40.17
N LEU A 924 2.82 21.60 40.57
CA LEU A 924 4.10 22.30 40.64
C LEU A 924 5.07 21.76 39.61
N PHE A 925 5.60 22.65 38.78
CA PHE A 925 6.61 22.35 37.78
C PHE A 925 7.95 22.92 38.23
N THR A 926 8.95 22.06 38.41
CA THR A 926 10.32 22.50 38.69
C THR A 926 11.08 22.62 37.38
N PHE A 927 11.55 23.83 37.06
CA PHE A 927 12.41 24.10 35.91
C PHE A 927 13.87 24.22 36.35
N VAL A 928 14.79 23.74 35.51
CA VAL A 928 16.23 23.96 35.65
C VAL A 928 16.74 24.80 34.49
N ALA A 929 17.57 25.80 34.81
CA ALA A 929 18.20 26.65 33.82
C ALA A 929 19.59 26.11 33.46
N ARG A 930 19.87 25.99 32.16
CA ARG A 930 21.15 25.53 31.62
C ARG A 930 21.66 26.46 30.55
N ASP A 931 22.97 26.54 30.44
CA ASP A 931 23.62 27.29 29.38
C ASP A 931 23.49 26.54 28.03
N PRO A 932 22.96 27.18 26.96
CA PRO A 932 22.73 26.51 25.67
C PRO A 932 23.95 25.89 24.99
N VAL A 933 25.15 26.42 25.23
CA VAL A 933 26.40 25.97 24.56
C VAL A 933 27.20 25.01 25.44
N THR A 934 27.35 25.32 26.72
CA THR A 934 28.16 24.50 27.63
C THR A 934 27.37 23.40 28.35
N GLY A 935 26.03 23.49 28.36
CA GLY A 935 25.15 22.55 29.06
C GLY A 935 25.24 22.61 30.60
N LYS A 936 26.07 23.49 31.16
CA LYS A 936 26.27 23.68 32.61
C LYS A 936 25.08 24.41 33.22
N ALA A 937 24.91 24.26 34.55
CA ALA A 937 23.87 24.95 35.30
C ALA A 937 24.02 26.48 35.16
N HIS A 938 22.92 27.15 34.81
CA HIS A 938 22.84 28.61 34.65
C HIS A 938 22.04 29.22 35.80
N GLN A 939 22.42 30.40 36.26
CA GLN A 939 21.78 31.02 37.43
C GLN A 939 20.40 31.58 37.06
N VAL A 940 19.42 31.46 37.96
CA VAL A 940 18.06 32.02 37.76
C VAL A 940 17.91 33.34 38.51
N ASN A 941 17.04 34.22 38.01
CA ASN A 941 16.67 35.48 38.68
C ASN A 941 16.04 35.21 40.07
N PRO A 942 16.58 35.78 41.16
CA PRO A 942 16.00 35.62 42.48
C PRO A 942 14.56 36.15 42.55
N LEU A 943 13.70 35.46 43.30
CA LEU A 943 12.33 35.90 43.55
C LEU A 943 12.30 37.01 44.60
N ALA A 944 11.72 38.16 44.26
CA ALA A 944 11.46 39.24 45.20
C ALA A 944 10.29 38.86 46.13
N LEU A 945 10.54 38.83 47.44
CA LEU A 945 9.58 38.41 48.47
C LEU A 945 8.84 39.62 49.06
N GLU A 946 7.82 40.10 48.35
CA GLU A 946 7.09 41.33 48.70
C GLU A 946 5.98 41.10 49.75
N ASP A 947 5.33 39.93 49.77
CA ASP A 947 4.15 39.63 50.59
C ASP A 947 4.40 38.57 51.69
N GLY A 948 3.57 38.57 52.75
CA GLY A 948 3.68 37.63 53.87
C GLY A 948 3.37 36.17 53.49
N ALA A 949 2.42 35.97 52.57
CA ALA A 949 2.04 34.65 52.08
C ALA A 949 3.12 34.06 51.15
N GLY A 950 3.69 34.86 50.24
CA GLY A 950 4.83 34.47 49.40
C GLY A 950 6.07 34.11 50.21
N LYS A 951 6.38 34.84 51.30
CA LYS A 951 7.48 34.47 52.22
C LYS A 951 7.28 33.10 52.87
N ALA A 952 6.07 32.81 53.36
CA ALA A 952 5.76 31.51 53.95
C ALA A 952 5.84 30.36 52.93
N LEU A 953 5.33 30.59 51.72
CA LEU A 953 5.38 29.60 50.63
C LEU A 953 6.82 29.34 50.17
N PHE A 954 7.63 30.39 50.02
CA PHE A 954 9.04 30.29 49.69
C PHE A 954 9.81 29.51 50.75
N ALA A 955 9.60 29.80 52.04
CA ALA A 955 10.26 29.09 53.14
C ALA A 955 9.88 27.60 53.18
N LYS A 956 8.60 27.28 52.98
CA LYS A 956 8.11 25.89 52.87
C LYS A 956 8.80 25.16 51.72
N ARG A 957 8.92 25.81 50.55
CA ARG A 957 9.57 25.25 49.36
C ARG A 957 11.08 25.11 49.53
N GLN A 958 11.73 26.09 50.13
CA GLN A 958 13.16 26.05 50.46
C GLN A 958 13.49 24.84 51.36
N ALA A 959 12.69 24.61 52.41
CA ALA A 959 12.86 23.44 53.29
C ALA A 959 12.72 22.10 52.54
N ILE A 960 11.77 22.00 51.60
CA ILE A 960 11.59 20.80 50.76
C ILE A 960 12.78 20.62 49.81
N ALA A 961 13.25 21.69 49.16
CA ALA A 961 14.40 21.66 48.27
C ALA A 961 15.69 21.25 49.02
N ASP A 962 15.89 21.77 50.22
CA ASP A 962 17.03 21.42 51.08
C ASP A 962 16.95 19.97 51.57
N ALA A 963 15.76 19.49 51.96
CA ALA A 963 15.54 18.10 52.33
C ALA A 963 15.85 17.15 51.17
N ARG A 964 15.42 17.47 49.94
CA ARG A 964 15.77 16.67 48.74
C ARG A 964 17.25 16.69 48.43
N LYS A 965 17.92 17.83 48.60
CA LYS A 965 19.36 17.95 48.40
C LYS A 965 20.15 17.17 49.44
N ALA A 966 19.67 17.12 50.68
CA ALA A 966 20.23 16.28 51.74
C ALA A 966 20.02 14.79 51.44
N LEU A 967 18.81 14.40 51.00
CA LEU A 967 18.48 13.02 50.63
C LEU A 967 19.36 12.51 49.48
N ARG A 968 19.50 13.27 48.38
CA ARG A 968 20.38 12.88 47.26
C ARG A 968 21.85 12.76 47.65
N ARG A 969 22.33 13.59 48.59
CA ARG A 969 23.70 13.48 49.14
C ARG A 969 23.84 12.23 50.02
N ALA A 970 22.81 11.88 50.79
CA ALA A 970 22.79 10.68 51.59
C ALA A 970 22.70 9.40 50.74
N GLU A 971 21.86 9.38 49.70
CA GLU A 971 21.70 8.27 48.74
C GLU A 971 22.97 8.03 47.91
N ALA A 972 23.73 9.07 47.58
CA ALA A 972 25.02 8.94 46.90
C ALA A 972 26.12 8.32 47.79
N LEU A 973 25.88 8.17 49.09
CA LEU A 973 26.81 7.66 50.10
C LEU A 973 26.34 6.36 50.78
N ALA A 974 25.17 5.82 50.44
CA ALA A 974 24.57 4.65 51.10
C ALA A 974 24.20 3.53 50.11
N GLU A 975 24.64 2.30 50.38
CA GLU A 975 23.96 1.09 49.90
C GLU A 975 22.52 1.11 50.44
N HIS A 976 21.52 0.94 49.59
CA HIS A 976 20.10 1.08 49.95
C HIS A 976 19.71 0.12 51.09
N LYS A 977 19.60 0.63 52.32
CA LYS A 977 19.05 -0.12 53.45
C LYS A 977 17.56 0.17 53.57
N TYR A 978 16.73 -0.77 53.08
CA TYR A 978 15.29 -0.78 53.32
C TYR A 978 14.97 -1.02 54.80
N THR A 979 13.86 -0.48 55.30
CA THR A 979 13.43 -0.75 56.70
C THR A 979 13.02 -2.22 56.85
N ALA A 980 13.08 -2.75 58.08
CA ALA A 980 12.67 -4.14 58.34
C ALA A 980 11.23 -4.45 57.89
N GLU A 981 10.32 -3.47 58.02
CA GLU A 981 8.93 -3.57 57.54
C GLU A 981 8.84 -3.60 56.02
N GLN A 982 9.63 -2.79 55.33
CA GLN A 982 9.70 -2.78 53.86
C GLN A 982 10.24 -4.11 53.33
N VAL A 983 11.29 -4.66 53.95
CA VAL A 983 11.86 -5.97 53.58
C VAL A 983 10.85 -7.09 53.84
N ALA A 984 10.14 -7.07 54.97
CA ALA A 984 9.10 -8.04 55.28
C ALA A 984 7.97 -8.02 54.24
N PHE A 985 7.52 -6.82 53.83
CA PHE A 985 6.50 -6.66 52.79
C PHE A 985 6.96 -7.15 51.42
N ALA A 986 8.20 -6.85 51.00
CA ALA A 986 8.76 -7.39 49.76
C ALA A 986 8.80 -8.92 49.79
N THR A 987 9.23 -9.47 50.92
CA THR A 987 9.36 -10.92 51.12
C THR A 987 8.00 -11.61 51.05
N ASP A 988 6.96 -11.01 51.65
CA ASP A 988 5.58 -11.51 51.61
C ASP A 988 5.02 -11.51 50.18
N LEU A 989 5.15 -10.39 49.44
CA LEU A 989 4.75 -10.28 48.04
C LEU A 989 5.48 -11.28 47.13
N LEU A 990 6.79 -11.46 47.34
CA LEU A 990 7.59 -12.44 46.61
C LEU A 990 7.16 -13.88 46.94
N SER A 991 6.74 -14.15 48.18
CA SER A 991 6.21 -15.46 48.56
C SER A 991 4.90 -15.77 47.84
N HIS A 992 3.98 -14.81 47.72
CA HIS A 992 2.76 -14.94 46.93
C HIS A 992 3.06 -15.11 45.44
N ALA A 993 4.07 -14.39 44.92
CA ALA A 993 4.56 -14.52 43.55
C ALA A 993 5.12 -15.93 43.27
N HIS A 994 5.95 -16.47 44.17
CA HIS A 994 6.50 -17.82 44.08
C HIS A 994 5.39 -18.87 44.15
N LEU A 995 4.42 -18.73 45.06
CA LEU A 995 3.28 -19.63 45.15
C LEU A 995 2.48 -19.63 43.84
N LYS A 996 2.22 -18.47 43.24
CA LYS A 996 1.51 -18.37 41.96
C LYS A 996 2.29 -18.95 40.78
N ARG A 997 3.62 -18.79 40.77
CA ARG A 997 4.49 -19.29 39.70
C ARG A 997 4.66 -20.81 39.79
N ASP A 998 4.96 -21.31 40.98
CA ASP A 998 5.42 -22.68 41.18
C ASP A 998 4.26 -23.63 41.56
N LEU A 999 3.18 -23.10 42.16
CA LEU A 999 2.00 -23.85 42.63
C LEU A 999 0.67 -23.13 42.28
N PRO A 1000 0.38 -22.89 40.98
CA PRO A 1000 -0.73 -22.03 40.54
C PRO A 1000 -2.11 -22.48 40.99
N ALA A 1001 -2.32 -23.79 41.23
CA ALA A 1001 -3.59 -24.33 41.71
C ALA A 1001 -3.91 -23.96 43.18
N LEU A 1002 -2.88 -23.60 43.97
CA LEU A 1002 -3.01 -23.20 45.38
C LEU A 1002 -2.96 -21.68 45.57
N ALA A 1003 -2.60 -20.93 44.55
CA ALA A 1003 -2.48 -19.48 44.61
C ALA A 1003 -3.82 -18.77 44.40
N ASN A 1004 -3.91 -17.52 44.84
CA ASN A 1004 -5.08 -16.67 44.62
C ASN A 1004 -5.44 -16.59 43.11
N PRO A 1005 -6.62 -17.07 42.68
CA PRO A 1005 -7.01 -17.06 41.27
C PRO A 1005 -7.08 -15.66 40.67
N SER A 1006 -7.37 -14.64 41.48
CA SER A 1006 -7.46 -13.26 41.02
C SER A 1006 -6.12 -12.51 41.03
N ALA A 1007 -5.02 -13.10 41.51
CA ALA A 1007 -3.73 -12.43 41.45
C ALA A 1007 -3.21 -12.34 40.00
N ILE A 1008 -2.41 -11.33 39.66
CA ILE A 1008 -1.86 -11.12 38.32
C ILE A 1008 -0.41 -10.64 38.46
N PHE A 1009 0.50 -11.14 37.62
CA PHE A 1009 1.88 -10.67 37.63
C PHE A 1009 2.00 -9.28 36.97
N MET A 1010 2.84 -8.40 37.51
CA MET A 1010 3.05 -7.04 36.99
C MET A 1010 3.26 -6.98 35.46
N PRO A 1011 4.12 -7.82 34.84
CA PRO A 1011 4.31 -7.82 33.39
C PRO A 1011 3.05 -8.16 32.58
N GLN A 1012 2.09 -8.91 33.16
CA GLN A 1012 0.84 -9.28 32.50
C GLN A 1012 -0.13 -8.09 32.41
N THR A 1013 0.11 -7.03 33.17
CA THR A 1013 -0.68 -5.79 33.12
C THR A 1013 -0.13 -4.76 32.12
N ALA A 1014 1.01 -5.04 31.49
CA ALA A 1014 1.74 -4.04 30.73
C ALA A 1014 1.12 -3.78 29.35
N LEU A 1015 1.03 -2.49 28.97
CA LEU A 1015 0.76 -2.07 27.59
C LEU A 1015 1.95 -1.28 27.06
N GLU A 1016 2.17 -1.35 25.74
CA GLU A 1016 3.27 -0.66 25.10
C GLU A 1016 2.82 0.14 23.89
N ASN A 1017 3.45 1.30 23.69
CA ASN A 1017 3.28 2.13 22.52
C ASN A 1017 4.64 2.69 22.10
N THR A 1018 5.06 2.39 20.87
CA THR A 1018 6.35 2.83 20.33
C THR A 1018 6.11 3.82 19.20
N ILE A 1019 6.75 4.99 19.29
CA ILE A 1019 6.59 6.07 18.32
C ILE A 1019 7.95 6.62 17.88
N THR A 1020 8.07 6.96 16.60
CA THR A 1020 9.18 7.79 16.12
C THR A 1020 8.87 9.25 16.43
N SER A 1021 9.80 9.93 17.09
CA SER A 1021 9.68 11.34 17.48
C SER A 1021 9.75 12.26 16.26
N GLN A 1022 8.63 12.87 15.88
CA GLN A 1022 8.53 13.64 14.64
C GLN A 1022 8.84 15.14 14.84
N PRO A 1023 9.29 15.87 13.79
CA PRO A 1023 9.58 17.30 13.87
C PRO A 1023 8.42 18.16 14.40
N GLN A 1024 7.17 17.83 14.07
CA GLN A 1024 5.98 18.57 14.56
C GLN A 1024 5.75 18.46 16.08
N ASN A 1025 6.48 17.57 16.77
CA ASN A 1025 6.41 17.37 18.21
C ASN A 1025 7.60 17.98 18.96
N ARG A 1026 8.42 18.80 18.29
CA ARG A 1026 9.53 19.54 18.90
C ARG A 1026 9.10 20.82 19.64
N ASN A 1027 9.71 21.07 20.78
CA ASN A 1027 9.72 22.34 21.48
C ASN A 1027 10.57 23.39 20.74
N ILE A 1028 10.54 24.62 21.26
CA ILE A 1028 11.31 25.77 20.75
C ILE A 1028 12.84 25.56 20.73
N HIS A 1029 13.35 24.54 21.42
CA HIS A 1029 14.77 24.21 21.50
C HIS A 1029 15.15 23.02 20.59
N GLY A 1030 14.25 22.59 19.69
CA GLY A 1030 14.50 21.53 18.71
C GLY A 1030 14.42 20.10 19.26
N ARG A 1031 13.99 19.92 20.52
CA ARG A 1031 13.82 18.61 21.19
C ARG A 1031 12.35 18.28 21.41
N ILE A 1032 12.01 17.03 21.70
CA ILE A 1032 10.61 16.67 21.92
C ILE A 1032 10.02 17.36 23.14
N PHE A 1033 8.81 17.87 22.96
CA PHE A 1033 8.09 18.64 23.97
C PHE A 1033 7.66 17.75 25.16
N GLY A 1034 7.95 18.21 26.39
CA GLY A 1034 7.63 17.47 27.61
C GLY A 1034 6.13 17.22 27.78
N GLY A 1035 5.30 18.23 27.51
CA GLY A 1035 3.84 18.12 27.50
C GLY A 1035 3.30 17.04 26.56
N PHE A 1036 3.94 16.86 25.39
CA PHE A 1036 3.58 15.78 24.47
C PHE A 1036 3.87 14.39 25.07
N LEU A 1037 5.04 14.22 25.72
CA LEU A 1037 5.39 12.96 26.40
C LEU A 1037 4.42 12.67 27.56
N MET A 1038 4.06 13.70 28.35
CA MET A 1038 3.10 13.58 29.45
C MET A 1038 1.72 13.14 28.96
N ARG A 1039 1.23 13.74 27.87
CA ARG A 1039 -0.03 13.35 27.26
C ARG A 1039 -0.02 11.89 26.82
N ARG A 1040 1.02 11.45 26.10
CA ARG A 1040 1.14 10.07 25.61
C ARG A 1040 1.22 9.06 26.75
N ALA A 1041 1.99 9.38 27.79
CA ALA A 1041 2.07 8.56 28.98
C ALA A 1041 0.71 8.45 29.69
N PHE A 1042 -0.01 9.56 29.84
CA PHE A 1042 -1.34 9.57 30.45
C PHE A 1042 -2.36 8.74 29.66
N GLU A 1043 -2.41 8.88 28.33
CA GLU A 1043 -3.32 8.12 27.46
C GLU A 1043 -3.08 6.61 27.58
N LEU A 1044 -1.80 6.18 27.65
CA LEU A 1044 -1.42 4.78 27.85
C LEU A 1044 -1.77 4.28 29.27
N ALA A 1045 -1.50 5.08 30.30
CA ALA A 1045 -1.81 4.75 31.68
C ALA A 1045 -3.32 4.59 31.93
N HIS A 1046 -4.13 5.51 31.39
CA HIS A 1046 -5.58 5.44 31.45
C HIS A 1046 -6.10 4.16 30.78
N SER A 1047 -5.56 3.81 29.61
CA SER A 1047 -5.94 2.58 28.89
C SER A 1047 -5.60 1.32 29.69
N THR A 1048 -4.44 1.31 30.33
CA THR A 1048 -3.98 0.21 31.20
C THR A 1048 -4.90 0.01 32.39
N SER A 1049 -5.25 1.10 33.07
CA SER A 1049 -6.21 1.07 34.19
C SER A 1049 -7.60 0.63 33.75
N TYR A 1050 -8.06 1.10 32.59
CA TYR A 1050 -9.38 0.75 32.07
C TYR A 1050 -9.48 -0.74 31.72
N LEU A 1051 -8.44 -1.33 31.11
CA LEU A 1051 -8.39 -2.76 30.82
C LEU A 1051 -8.37 -3.61 32.09
N LEU A 1052 -7.58 -3.22 33.10
CA LEU A 1052 -7.49 -3.97 34.36
C LEU A 1052 -8.83 -3.95 35.12
N ALA A 1053 -9.45 -2.78 35.25
CA ALA A 1053 -10.63 -2.62 36.08
C ALA A 1053 -11.95 -2.94 35.35
N ALA A 1054 -11.93 -3.02 34.01
CA ALA A 1054 -13.12 -3.11 33.15
C ALA A 1054 -14.19 -2.04 33.48
N SER A 1055 -13.74 -0.91 34.02
CA SER A 1055 -14.56 0.18 34.56
C SER A 1055 -13.86 1.50 34.29
N ARG A 1056 -14.65 2.56 34.06
CA ARG A 1056 -14.12 3.86 33.63
C ARG A 1056 -13.19 4.44 34.71
N PRO A 1057 -11.89 4.65 34.41
CA PRO A 1057 -10.96 5.26 35.36
C PRO A 1057 -11.25 6.75 35.54
N ARG A 1058 -11.24 7.22 36.79
CA ARG A 1058 -11.22 8.64 37.15
C ARG A 1058 -9.83 8.98 37.67
N THR A 1059 -9.17 9.97 37.07
CA THR A 1059 -7.87 10.43 37.55
C THR A 1059 -8.02 11.09 38.91
N VAL A 1060 -7.23 10.62 39.90
CA VAL A 1060 -7.24 11.15 41.27
C VAL A 1060 -5.99 11.97 41.52
N VAL A 1061 -4.82 11.40 41.18
CA VAL A 1061 -3.51 12.02 41.41
C VAL A 1061 -2.57 11.63 40.27
N ILE A 1062 -1.74 12.58 39.86
CA ILE A 1062 -0.54 12.30 39.06
C ILE A 1062 0.63 12.56 40.00
N ASP A 1063 1.29 11.51 40.48
CA ASP A 1063 2.14 11.56 41.69
C ASP A 1063 3.48 12.25 41.41
N GLU A 1064 4.32 11.61 40.58
CA GLU A 1064 5.61 12.16 40.18
C GLU A 1064 5.87 11.88 38.71
N ILE A 1065 6.23 12.94 37.99
CA ILE A 1065 6.77 12.88 36.63
C ILE A 1065 8.23 13.31 36.67
N GLN A 1066 9.13 12.42 36.25
CA GLN A 1066 10.57 12.68 36.21
C GLN A 1066 11.05 12.76 34.76
N PHE A 1067 11.73 13.85 34.41
CA PHE A 1067 12.41 14.01 33.12
C PHE A 1067 13.91 13.78 33.31
N LYS A 1068 14.35 12.52 33.17
CA LYS A 1068 15.73 12.09 33.40
C LYS A 1068 16.66 12.52 32.27
N ARG A 1069 16.22 12.36 31.01
CA ARG A 1069 17.00 12.69 29.81
C ARG A 1069 16.12 13.35 28.73
N PRO A 1070 16.70 14.24 27.91
CA PRO A 1070 16.00 14.78 26.74
C PRO A 1070 15.71 13.67 25.71
N VAL A 1071 14.66 13.91 24.91
CA VAL A 1071 14.31 13.10 23.74
C VAL A 1071 14.46 13.98 22.50
N ASP A 1072 15.20 13.52 21.51
CA ASP A 1072 15.49 14.29 20.30
C ASP A 1072 14.55 13.90 19.14
N VAL A 1073 14.41 14.79 18.15
CA VAL A 1073 13.65 14.49 16.93
C VAL A 1073 14.36 13.35 16.17
N GLY A 1074 13.60 12.37 15.72
CA GLY A 1074 14.09 11.14 15.10
C GLY A 1074 14.27 9.97 16.08
N ASP A 1075 14.34 10.21 17.40
CA ASP A 1075 14.45 9.13 18.38
C ASP A 1075 13.21 8.22 18.37
N LEU A 1076 13.42 6.90 18.42
CA LEU A 1076 12.37 5.92 18.61
C LEU A 1076 12.07 5.78 20.10
N VAL A 1077 10.91 6.27 20.55
CA VAL A 1077 10.50 6.29 21.96
C VAL A 1077 9.50 5.17 22.21
N ARG A 1078 9.84 4.26 23.12
CA ARG A 1078 8.97 3.21 23.63
C ARG A 1078 8.38 3.62 24.97
N PHE A 1079 7.06 3.79 25.03
CA PHE A 1079 6.31 3.93 26.26
C PHE A 1079 5.84 2.54 26.71
N ARG A 1080 6.17 2.15 27.93
CA ARG A 1080 5.71 0.91 28.56
C ARG A 1080 4.98 1.26 29.85
N SER A 1081 3.69 0.96 29.91
CA SER A 1081 2.90 1.05 31.15
C SER A 1081 2.93 -0.27 31.90
N ARG A 1082 2.80 -0.23 33.22
CA ARG A 1082 2.56 -1.38 34.10
C ARG A 1082 1.78 -0.93 35.33
N VAL A 1083 0.92 -1.80 35.85
CA VAL A 1083 0.24 -1.55 37.12
C VAL A 1083 1.19 -1.96 38.23
N LEU A 1084 1.53 -1.02 39.11
CA LEU A 1084 2.37 -1.28 40.28
C LEU A 1084 1.54 -1.90 41.41
N ARG A 1085 0.36 -1.34 41.67
CA ARG A 1085 -0.52 -1.79 42.74
C ARG A 1085 -1.98 -1.51 42.40
N ALA A 1086 -2.86 -2.41 42.79
CA ALA A 1086 -4.30 -2.20 42.83
C ALA A 1086 -4.82 -2.50 44.24
N TRP A 1087 -5.70 -1.66 44.78
CA TRP A 1087 -6.27 -1.86 46.12
C TRP A 1087 -7.70 -1.35 46.19
N ASN A 1088 -8.48 -1.91 47.12
CA ASN A 1088 -9.84 -1.47 47.36
C ASN A 1088 -9.85 -0.39 48.45
N ASP A 1089 -10.84 0.50 48.41
CA ASP A 1089 -11.04 1.46 49.49
C ASP A 1089 -11.51 0.71 50.75
N SER A 1090 -10.84 0.95 51.88
CA SER A 1090 -11.21 0.35 53.17
C SER A 1090 -12.47 0.98 53.79
N LYS A 1091 -12.88 2.17 53.32
CA LYS A 1091 -14.05 2.91 53.84
C LYS A 1091 -15.30 2.76 52.97
N GLU A 1092 -15.14 2.65 51.65
CA GLU A 1092 -16.25 2.49 50.71
C GLU A 1092 -16.17 1.17 49.95
N THR A 1093 -17.13 0.28 50.18
CA THR A 1093 -17.16 -1.03 49.53
C THR A 1093 -17.35 -0.94 48.01
N ALA A 1094 -17.74 0.17 47.39
CA ALA A 1094 -17.91 0.24 45.93
C ALA A 1094 -16.69 0.70 45.11
N ARG A 1095 -15.60 1.16 45.76
CA ARG A 1095 -14.47 1.84 45.09
C ARG A 1095 -13.16 1.05 45.14
N GLY A 1096 -12.37 1.20 44.08
CA GLY A 1096 -11.00 0.69 44.01
C GLY A 1096 -10.05 1.67 43.33
N PHE A 1097 -8.76 1.47 43.54
CA PHE A 1097 -7.69 2.33 43.04
C PHE A 1097 -6.64 1.51 42.29
N VAL A 1098 -6.11 2.08 41.22
CA VAL A 1098 -5.09 1.48 40.36
C VAL A 1098 -3.94 2.46 40.18
N HIS A 1099 -2.75 2.08 40.62
CA HIS A 1099 -1.51 2.84 40.44
C HIS A 1099 -0.74 2.30 39.23
N VAL A 1100 -0.59 3.14 38.21
CA VAL A 1100 0.05 2.80 36.93
C VAL A 1100 1.31 3.64 36.76
N GLN A 1101 2.41 2.97 36.48
CA GLN A 1101 3.65 3.61 36.07
C GLN A 1101 3.84 3.46 34.56
N VAL A 1102 4.33 4.51 33.91
CA VAL A 1102 4.74 4.50 32.51
C VAL A 1102 6.21 4.90 32.43
N ALA A 1103 7.04 4.03 31.87
CA ALA A 1103 8.42 4.34 31.54
C ALA A 1103 8.51 4.68 30.04
N ALA A 1104 9.10 5.83 29.71
CA ALA A 1104 9.48 6.17 28.34
C ALA A 1104 10.98 5.94 28.16
N SER A 1105 11.33 5.13 27.16
CA SER A 1105 12.71 4.79 26.84
C SER A 1105 13.01 5.09 25.39
N VAL A 1106 14.15 5.74 25.13
CA VAL A 1106 14.66 5.91 23.77
C VAL A 1106 15.42 4.64 23.40
N VAL A 1107 15.04 4.05 22.27
CA VAL A 1107 15.66 2.87 21.68
C VAL A 1107 16.39 3.31 20.42
N LYS A 1108 17.68 3.02 20.31
CA LYS A 1108 18.50 3.28 19.13
C LYS A 1108 18.99 1.94 18.58
N PRO A 1109 18.21 1.28 17.69
CA PRO A 1109 18.55 -0.04 17.17
C PRO A 1109 19.94 -0.08 16.52
N GLU A 1110 20.27 0.94 15.73
CA GLU A 1110 21.56 1.05 15.03
C GLU A 1110 22.76 1.19 15.99
N ALA A 1111 22.55 1.81 17.15
CA ALA A 1111 23.58 1.96 18.18
C ALA A 1111 23.54 0.83 19.23
N VAL A 1112 22.62 -0.14 19.10
CA VAL A 1112 22.36 -1.22 20.07
C VAL A 1112 22.22 -0.67 21.50
N GLN A 1113 21.54 0.47 21.63
CA GLN A 1113 21.42 1.20 22.89
C GLN A 1113 19.95 1.43 23.23
N SER A 1114 19.60 1.26 24.50
CA SER A 1114 18.31 1.68 25.06
C SER A 1114 18.53 2.32 26.42
N TYR A 1115 17.86 3.43 26.68
CA TYR A 1115 17.89 4.07 28.00
C TYR A 1115 16.56 4.75 28.32
N GLU A 1116 16.19 4.72 29.60
CA GLU A 1116 14.99 5.41 30.09
C GLU A 1116 15.21 6.92 30.11
N THR A 1117 14.27 7.66 29.53
CA THR A 1117 14.27 9.13 29.48
C THR A 1117 13.31 9.74 30.48
N ASN A 1118 12.17 9.11 30.72
CA ASN A 1118 11.12 9.65 31.58
C ASN A 1118 10.37 8.55 32.34
N THR A 1119 9.91 8.88 33.54
CA THR A 1119 9.03 8.02 34.34
C THR A 1119 7.80 8.83 34.74
N PHE A 1120 6.61 8.27 34.57
CA PHE A 1120 5.32 8.90 34.88
C PHE A 1120 4.50 8.00 35.80
N ASN A 1121 4.00 8.51 36.91
CA ASN A 1121 3.19 7.73 37.86
C ASN A 1121 1.77 8.33 37.99
N PHE A 1122 0.76 7.49 37.77
CA PHE A 1122 -0.65 7.89 37.71
C PHE A 1122 -1.51 7.03 38.64
N VAL A 1123 -2.39 7.65 39.42
CA VAL A 1123 -3.37 6.95 40.26
C VAL A 1123 -4.78 7.21 39.77
N PHE A 1124 -5.49 6.14 39.44
CA PHE A 1124 -6.88 6.16 39.01
C PHE A 1124 -7.81 5.50 40.01
N GLU A 1125 -9.00 6.06 40.16
CA GLU A 1125 -10.13 5.47 40.88
C GLU A 1125 -11.06 4.79 39.89
N VAL A 1126 -11.57 3.61 40.25
CA VAL A 1126 -12.44 2.78 39.43
C VAL A 1126 -13.60 2.25 40.27
N GLN A 1127 -14.78 2.13 39.67
CA GLN A 1127 -15.94 1.53 40.33
C GLN A 1127 -15.88 0.00 40.21
N ARG A 1128 -16.16 -0.71 41.31
CA ARG A 1128 -16.20 -2.18 41.35
C ARG A 1128 -17.45 -2.73 40.65
N ARG A 1129 -17.31 -3.86 39.95
CA ARG A 1129 -18.38 -4.49 39.17
C ARG A 1129 -19.22 -5.45 40.03
N ARG A 1130 -20.54 -5.50 39.79
CA ARG A 1130 -21.47 -6.50 40.36
C ARG A 1130 -21.35 -7.85 39.62
N LYS A 1131 -21.40 -8.98 40.33
CA LYS A 1131 -21.51 -10.32 39.71
C LYS A 1131 -22.88 -10.47 39.04
N SER A 1132 -22.94 -10.78 37.75
CA SER A 1132 -24.19 -10.99 37.01
C SER A 1132 -24.47 -12.49 36.78
N GLY A 1133 -25.43 -13.05 37.55
CA GLY A 1133 -26.31 -14.18 37.18
C GLY A 1133 -25.88 -15.63 37.50
N GLU A 1134 -26.48 -16.22 38.54
CA GLU A 1134 -27.02 -17.60 38.46
C GLU A 1134 -28.54 -17.49 38.29
N ASN A 1135 -29.11 -18.31 37.40
CA ASN A 1135 -30.51 -18.27 36.97
C ASN A 1135 -31.49 -18.64 38.08
N VAL A 1136 -32.58 -17.87 38.24
CA VAL A 1136 -33.80 -18.37 38.88
C VAL A 1136 -34.95 -18.33 37.86
N VAL A 1137 -35.49 -19.52 37.61
CA VAL A 1137 -36.65 -19.81 36.77
C VAL A 1137 -37.89 -19.18 37.40
N ALA A 1138 -38.58 -18.30 36.66
CA ALA A 1138 -39.87 -17.77 37.08
C ALA A 1138 -41.00 -18.70 36.61
N THR A 1139 -41.61 -19.45 37.52
CA THR A 1139 -42.91 -20.10 37.33
C THR A 1139 -44.04 -19.17 37.78
N SER A 1140 -44.92 -18.88 36.83
CA SER A 1140 -46.37 -18.58 36.91
C SER A 1140 -47.02 -18.18 38.24
N GLY A 1141 -47.83 -17.11 38.22
CA GLY A 1141 -49.03 -17.04 39.08
C GLY A 1141 -49.57 -15.64 39.40
N SER A 1142 -50.52 -15.18 38.59
CA SER A 1142 -51.75 -14.42 38.93
C SER A 1142 -51.76 -13.23 39.92
N SER A 1143 -52.38 -12.11 39.45
CA SER A 1143 -53.34 -11.20 40.13
C SER A 1143 -53.00 -10.70 41.56
N SER A 1144 -53.12 -9.44 41.95
CA SER A 1144 -54.07 -8.36 41.62
C SER A 1144 -53.58 -7.11 42.36
N GLY A 1145 -54.02 -5.93 41.93
CA GLY A 1145 -53.68 -4.67 42.62
C GLY A 1145 -54.24 -4.55 44.04
N GLY A 1146 -53.70 -3.57 44.77
CA GLY A 1146 -54.20 -3.12 46.07
C GLY A 1146 -53.05 -2.80 47.02
N GLY A 1147 -52.84 -1.51 47.30
CA GLY A 1147 -51.73 -1.01 48.12
C GLY A 1147 -51.88 -1.30 49.62
N GLY A 1148 -50.77 -1.08 50.32
CA GLY A 1148 -50.66 -1.10 51.78
C GLY A 1148 -49.26 -1.52 52.21
N ASP A 1149 -48.45 -0.54 52.62
CA ASP A 1149 -47.23 -0.75 53.43
C ASP A 1149 -47.57 -1.61 54.66
N ASP A 1150 -46.89 -2.75 54.84
CA ASP A 1150 -45.91 -2.93 55.93
C ASP A 1150 -45.49 -4.41 56.10
N PHE A 1151 -44.16 -4.60 56.14
CA PHE A 1151 -43.37 -5.73 56.64
C PHE A 1151 -43.49 -7.13 56.00
N ILE A 1152 -42.56 -7.41 55.07
CA ILE A 1152 -41.82 -8.69 55.04
C ILE A 1152 -40.33 -8.33 55.14
N GLU A 1153 -39.65 -8.93 56.12
CA GLU A 1153 -38.21 -8.84 56.36
C GLU A 1153 -37.40 -9.18 55.09
N GLU A 1154 -36.79 -8.17 54.46
CA GLU A 1154 -35.68 -8.39 53.54
C GLU A 1154 -34.41 -8.69 54.37
N LYS A 1155 -34.09 -9.98 54.49
CA LYS A 1155 -32.70 -10.41 54.65
C LYS A 1155 -31.94 -9.98 53.38
N SER A 1156 -31.26 -8.84 53.48
CA SER A 1156 -30.33 -8.31 52.49
C SER A 1156 -29.18 -9.31 52.26
N ILE A 1157 -29.27 -10.05 51.15
CA ILE A 1157 -28.11 -10.72 50.56
C ILE A 1157 -27.21 -9.60 50.03
N GLU A 1158 -26.07 -9.37 50.69
CA GLU A 1158 -25.04 -8.45 50.20
C GLU A 1158 -24.63 -8.82 48.76
N GLU A 1159 -24.88 -7.91 47.81
CA GLU A 1159 -24.42 -8.04 46.42
C GLU A 1159 -22.89 -8.10 46.37
N ALA A 1160 -22.31 -9.29 46.15
CA ALA A 1160 -20.86 -9.47 46.12
C ALA A 1160 -20.21 -8.75 44.92
N LEU A 1161 -19.47 -7.66 45.20
CA LEU A 1161 -18.64 -6.94 44.23
C LEU A 1161 -17.37 -7.73 43.89
N VAL A 1162 -16.97 -7.72 42.62
CA VAL A 1162 -15.72 -8.34 42.17
C VAL A 1162 -14.53 -7.53 42.73
N PRO A 1163 -13.61 -8.15 43.51
CA PRO A 1163 -12.43 -7.45 44.02
C PRO A 1163 -11.43 -7.16 42.88
N LEU A 1164 -10.68 -6.06 43.01
CA LEU A 1164 -9.54 -5.82 42.13
C LEU A 1164 -8.47 -6.92 42.30
N PRO A 1165 -7.78 -7.31 41.22
CA PRO A 1165 -6.75 -8.33 41.27
C PRO A 1165 -5.56 -7.88 42.13
N GLU A 1166 -4.98 -8.81 42.88
CA GLU A 1166 -3.72 -8.60 43.60
C GLU A 1166 -2.56 -8.60 42.60
N ILE A 1167 -1.68 -7.60 42.68
CA ILE A 1167 -0.60 -7.41 41.71
C ILE A 1167 0.70 -7.93 42.31
N LEU A 1168 1.33 -8.91 41.65
CA LEU A 1168 2.51 -9.62 42.14
C LEU A 1168 3.78 -9.25 41.35
N PRO A 1169 4.92 -9.02 42.02
CA PRO A 1169 6.21 -8.82 41.36
C PRO A 1169 6.75 -10.10 40.72
N THR A 1170 7.59 -9.94 39.70
CA THR A 1170 8.31 -11.05 39.06
C THR A 1170 9.80 -11.08 39.39
N THR A 1171 10.38 -9.96 39.85
CA THR A 1171 11.77 -9.85 40.27
C THR A 1171 11.90 -9.24 41.66
N GLU A 1172 13.03 -9.49 42.34
CA GLU A 1172 13.35 -8.82 43.61
C GLU A 1172 13.46 -7.30 43.44
N GLU A 1173 13.99 -6.83 42.30
CA GLU A 1173 14.02 -5.40 41.97
C GLU A 1173 12.61 -4.80 41.92
N GLU A 1174 11.66 -5.48 41.29
CA GLU A 1174 10.25 -5.06 41.24
C GLU A 1174 9.59 -5.06 42.62
N ALA A 1175 9.89 -6.06 43.46
CA ALA A 1175 9.44 -6.10 44.85
C ALA A 1175 10.03 -4.95 45.68
N ASN A 1176 11.32 -4.67 45.49
CA ASN A 1176 12.03 -3.58 46.15
C ASN A 1176 11.57 -2.18 45.67
N GLU A 1177 11.20 -2.04 44.39
CA GLU A 1177 10.54 -0.85 43.85
C GLU A 1177 9.19 -0.61 44.53
N LEU A 1178 8.40 -1.66 44.80
CA LEU A 1178 7.14 -1.55 45.54
C LEU A 1178 7.36 -1.15 47.01
N CYS A 1179 8.46 -1.59 47.64
CA CYS A 1179 8.82 -1.25 49.01
C CYS A 1179 9.10 0.24 49.21
N ALA A 1180 9.66 0.92 48.20
CA ALA A 1180 9.91 2.36 48.24
C ALA A 1180 8.61 3.17 48.47
N PHE A 1181 7.46 2.61 48.06
CA PHE A 1181 6.14 3.24 48.22
C PHE A 1181 5.40 2.81 49.50
N HIS A 1182 5.98 1.93 50.33
CA HIS A 1182 5.37 1.39 51.56
C HIS A 1182 6.02 1.91 52.85
N GLY A 1183 6.59 3.12 52.83
CA GLY A 1183 7.16 3.73 54.04
C GLY A 1183 6.08 4.23 55.03
N PRO A 1184 6.32 4.17 56.36
CA PRO A 1184 5.37 4.47 57.44
C PRO A 1184 4.89 5.94 57.55
N GLY A 1185 5.05 6.74 56.50
CA GLY A 1185 4.48 8.09 56.37
C GLY A 1185 3.62 8.30 55.12
N SER A 1186 3.51 7.30 54.24
CA SER A 1186 2.78 7.40 52.97
C SER A 1186 1.29 7.10 53.12
N GLU A 1187 0.91 6.14 53.96
CA GLU A 1187 -0.49 5.79 54.21
C GLU A 1187 -1.21 6.82 55.10
N GLN A 1188 -0.55 7.39 56.12
CA GLN A 1188 -1.13 8.49 56.91
C GLN A 1188 -1.23 9.82 56.13
N LYS A 1189 -0.27 10.11 55.23
CA LYS A 1189 -0.38 11.25 54.29
C LYS A 1189 -1.35 11.00 53.14
N ARG A 1190 -1.78 9.77 52.86
CA ARG A 1190 -2.78 9.50 51.81
C ARG A 1190 -4.17 9.34 52.42
N ALA A 1191 -4.32 8.62 53.52
CA ALA A 1191 -5.58 8.46 54.25
C ALA A 1191 -6.03 9.74 54.97
N GLY A 1192 -5.11 10.55 55.52
CA GLY A 1192 -5.44 11.84 56.15
C GLY A 1192 -5.96 12.89 55.17
N TRP A 1193 -5.67 12.74 53.88
CA TRP A 1193 -6.07 13.68 52.82
C TRP A 1193 -7.43 13.34 52.19
N PHE A 1194 -7.89 12.09 52.33
CA PHE A 1194 -9.28 11.71 51.99
C PHE A 1194 -10.30 12.09 53.08
N THR A 1195 -9.86 12.48 54.28
CA THR A 1195 -10.74 12.89 55.40
C THR A 1195 -10.80 14.39 55.67
N ALA A 1196 -10.00 15.22 54.99
CA ALA A 1196 -10.05 16.68 55.15
C ALA A 1196 -10.95 17.38 54.11
N THR A 1197 -11.92 16.65 53.55
CA THR A 1197 -12.97 17.18 52.66
C THR A 1197 -14.33 16.63 53.08
N VAL A 1198 -14.64 16.79 54.38
CA VAL A 1198 -15.99 16.89 54.94
C VAL A 1198 -16.00 18.11 55.83
#